data_AF-A0A4V1PTF1-F1
#
_entry.id   AF-A0A4V1PTF1-F1
#
_cell.length_a   1.000
_cell.length_b   1.000
_cell.length_c   1.000
_cell.angle_alpha   90.00
_cell.angle_beta   90.00
_cell.angle_gamma   90.00
#
_symmetry.space_group_name_H-M   'P 1'
#
loop_
_entity.id
_entity.type
_entity.pdbx_description
1 polymer ?
#
loop_
_entity_poly.entity_id
_entity_poly.type
_entity_poly.pdbx_seq_one_letter_code
_entity_poly.pdbx_strand_id
1 'polypeptide(L)'
;MYSGEVNKNNVLASWIDIEKFSEGDIDLKAGDDKNYKQLRRADLIDNWTNFFKAKLSEFRYRNKISKEKVKNMGFTIYFDIFRFDDLINDLSEKFNLPEEYREDSNSNKFTYCLSFSVAENSFKLLEDQLFYTMSGYAHRYGKLPENILEVETDLGKQIAEFFEYDFEDGMMKLISQELRWSTRNYYVIHEDVTKGEPLLHSFYLDDLLWAKNEDYELLDRYIDGFSGKQINLDSNNKSSTFNGKNIAEILEPKNYPLGRFPSNPKWGLSLMQQIAVNVALNDPEKIRGVNGPPGTGKTTLLKDVFAELVVRQAYEISKLKDKHLTETHTYFRNGKIAQLPVEIADKNILVASSNNGAVQNIVKELPQKGQLSDEFLKATMNVDYFSNISNSDGDFDNWGMFATEGGKSTNRQNMLEIIRQMAEELKPEYFISDKAVYSKFTEQYERVSAMRQKMQNLFDACKKKEKLRLKLEVKQQEYRQELSEKEATYEQLSCNIEELENLVDIQARKASVAKEQVVNKDYRIELIDSKIDETKRHKPAMFTLKKFICPRSVETYVNEINELKSSKTALLQERVELQARSESVQRQLIESQENLQKSTTYRERFQAEIISWKQESEIKLSRIEKKISSLELKLKDPNYMPLDLSLAYADLQQTAPWSTKEYRTEQSKLFIYALAVRKQFLHENSKSLKGSWNIWNRIADYSVPHKKHLIAYAWDWVNFAIPVISTTFASFHGMFRNMGAGSIANLFIDEAGQATPQSAVGAILRSKKVMAVGDPAQIPPVIPLSNGLISLIANKNNASEQIVNGDESVQTLVDSASRFGYQKTEDEWIGMPLWVHRRCLDPMFSISNQISYAGQMVLADSMSQAGKGAWVDISGRSDDKFVQEQANWLKNEILRRASDGEVDTNNIYVISPFKNVVTQLKQYLQTIGFPQKNIGTVHTFQGKEAAIVYLVLGASFEESGAASWAVSTPNLMNVAATRAKKEFYIVGDKKLYKSLNSEVVIKTLSVLENTDI
;
A
#
# COMPACT_ATOMS: atom_id res chain seq x y z
N MET A 1 -17.38 2.82 16.04
CA MET A 1 -17.69 1.53 16.70
C MET A 1 -19.03 1.00 16.20
N TYR A 2 -19.01 0.16 15.16
CA TYR A 2 -20.03 -0.84 14.84
C TYR A 2 -19.27 -2.10 14.45
N SER A 3 -18.79 -2.85 15.45
CA SER A 3 -18.05 -4.10 15.25
C SER A 3 -19.02 -5.27 15.04
N GLY A 4 -19.85 -5.19 14.00
CA GLY A 4 -20.51 -6.36 13.46
C GLY A 4 -19.46 -7.18 12.71
N GLU A 5 -19.34 -8.46 13.03
CA GLU A 5 -18.49 -9.39 12.27
C GLU A 5 -18.91 -9.32 10.78
N VAL A 6 -17.99 -8.92 9.90
CA VAL A 6 -18.25 -8.86 8.46
C VAL A 6 -18.55 -10.28 7.99
N ASN A 7 -19.76 -10.50 7.48
CA ASN A 7 -20.16 -11.80 6.95
C ASN A 7 -20.13 -11.73 5.42
N LYS A 8 -19.17 -12.44 4.80
CA LYS A 8 -19.04 -12.56 3.34
C LYS A 8 -20.36 -12.82 2.61
N ASN A 9 -21.20 -13.73 3.11
CA ASN A 9 -22.45 -14.08 2.43
C ASN A 9 -23.47 -12.94 2.45
N ASN A 10 -23.49 -12.15 3.53
CA ASN A 10 -24.36 -10.97 3.64
C ASN A 10 -23.88 -9.84 2.72
N VAL A 11 -22.57 -9.62 2.66
CA VAL A 11 -21.94 -8.63 1.75
C VAL A 11 -22.21 -9.01 0.29
N LEU A 12 -21.95 -10.26 -0.10
CA LEU A 12 -22.21 -10.74 -1.45
C LEU A 12 -23.70 -10.66 -1.82
N ALA A 13 -24.60 -11.01 -0.90
CA ALA A 13 -26.05 -10.86 -1.12
C ALA A 13 -26.44 -9.39 -1.37
N SER A 14 -25.85 -8.46 -0.62
CA SER A 14 -26.09 -7.02 -0.79
C SER A 14 -25.57 -6.50 -2.12
N TRP A 15 -24.36 -6.87 -2.52
CA TRP A 15 -23.81 -6.52 -3.83
C TRP A 15 -24.62 -7.14 -4.98
N ILE A 16 -25.10 -8.38 -4.85
CA ILE A 16 -26.01 -8.98 -5.84
C ILE A 16 -27.29 -8.15 -5.99
N ASP A 17 -27.90 -7.73 -4.88
CA ASP A 17 -29.10 -6.89 -4.90
C ASP A 17 -28.82 -5.52 -5.53
N ILE A 18 -27.69 -4.87 -5.19
CA ILE A 18 -27.25 -3.59 -5.80
C ILE A 18 -27.08 -3.72 -7.32
N GLU A 19 -26.40 -4.77 -7.76
CA GLU A 19 -26.15 -5.00 -9.18
C GLU A 19 -27.43 -5.35 -9.96
N LYS A 20 -28.41 -5.98 -9.31
CA LYS A 20 -29.76 -6.18 -9.86
C LYS A 20 -30.56 -4.88 -9.93
N PHE A 21 -30.30 -3.91 -9.06
CA PHE A 21 -30.94 -2.59 -9.07
C PHE A 21 -30.29 -1.58 -10.02
N SER A 22 -29.04 -1.83 -10.44
CA SER A 22 -28.23 -0.92 -11.28
C SER A 22 -28.62 -0.96 -12.77
N GLU A 23 -29.91 -1.18 -13.05
CA GLU A 23 -30.49 -1.29 -14.38
C GLU A 23 -30.42 0.04 -15.13
N GLY A 24 -30.43 0.04 -16.46
CA GLY A 24 -30.33 1.27 -17.25
C GLY A 24 -31.54 2.20 -17.10
N ASP A 25 -31.28 3.52 -17.20
CA ASP A 25 -32.32 4.56 -17.22
C ASP A 25 -32.87 4.82 -18.63
N ILE A 26 -34.12 5.28 -18.70
CA ILE A 26 -34.77 5.75 -19.93
C ILE A 26 -34.85 7.29 -19.95
N ASP A 27 -34.20 7.90 -20.94
CA ASP A 27 -34.27 9.36 -21.17
C ASP A 27 -35.49 9.76 -22.03
N LEU A 28 -36.46 10.39 -21.36
CA LEU A 28 -37.73 10.85 -21.95
C LEU A 28 -37.79 12.35 -22.32
N LYS A 29 -36.68 13.13 -22.35
CA LYS A 29 -36.66 14.56 -22.79
C LYS A 29 -37.61 14.96 -23.97
N ALA A 30 -38.08 16.20 -24.05
CA ALA A 30 -39.04 16.61 -25.09
C ALA A 30 -38.38 16.94 -26.46
N GLY A 31 -38.89 16.41 -27.58
CA GLY A 31 -38.47 16.74 -28.96
C GLY A 31 -38.70 15.62 -29.98
N ASP A 32 -38.82 15.94 -31.27
CA ASP A 32 -39.19 15.03 -32.39
C ASP A 32 -38.06 14.09 -32.89
N ASP A 33 -36.87 14.16 -32.30
CA ASP A 33 -35.66 13.45 -32.75
C ASP A 33 -35.13 12.46 -31.69
N LYS A 34 -35.97 11.51 -31.24
CA LYS A 34 -35.66 10.62 -30.09
C LYS A 34 -35.83 9.13 -30.38
N ASN A 35 -35.01 8.32 -29.69
CA ASN A 35 -35.01 6.86 -29.76
C ASN A 35 -36.29 6.22 -29.20
N TYR A 36 -36.84 6.74 -28.09
CA TYR A 36 -38.02 6.21 -27.41
C TYR A 36 -39.30 6.91 -27.86
N LYS A 37 -40.22 6.16 -28.47
CA LYS A 37 -41.52 6.67 -28.95
C LYS A 37 -42.65 6.13 -28.09
N GLN A 38 -43.55 7.00 -27.64
CA GLN A 38 -44.65 6.60 -26.76
C GLN A 38 -45.64 5.69 -27.51
N LEU A 39 -46.02 4.59 -26.88
CA LEU A 39 -47.03 3.64 -27.33
C LEU A 39 -48.35 3.97 -26.61
N ARG A 40 -49.20 4.79 -27.25
CA ARG A 40 -50.45 5.26 -26.64
C ARG A 40 -51.58 4.27 -26.89
N ARG A 41 -52.34 3.96 -25.85
CA ARG A 41 -53.59 3.16 -25.93
C ARG A 41 -54.65 3.80 -26.84
N ALA A 42 -54.58 5.12 -27.05
CA ALA A 42 -55.54 5.91 -27.82
C ALA A 42 -55.19 6.06 -29.31
N ASP A 43 -54.03 5.57 -29.75
CA ASP A 43 -53.83 5.34 -31.18
C ASP A 43 -54.60 4.04 -31.50
N LEU A 44 -55.71 4.16 -32.22
CA LEU A 44 -56.52 3.06 -32.76
C LEU A 44 -55.66 2.19 -33.67
N ILE A 45 -54.85 1.32 -33.07
CA ILE A 45 -54.12 0.28 -33.76
C ILE A 45 -55.13 -0.86 -33.93
N ASP A 46 -55.86 -0.84 -35.06
CA ASP A 46 -56.72 -1.96 -35.46
C ASP A 46 -55.89 -3.22 -35.78
N ASN A 47 -54.58 -3.05 -36.01
CA ASN A 47 -53.64 -4.10 -36.35
C ASN A 47 -52.18 -3.73 -35.97
N TRP A 48 -51.64 -4.35 -34.91
CA TRP A 48 -50.27 -4.15 -34.41
C TRP A 48 -49.21 -4.50 -35.44
N THR A 49 -49.46 -5.54 -36.23
CA THR A 49 -48.56 -5.98 -37.28
C THR A 49 -48.32 -4.88 -38.32
N ASN A 50 -49.39 -4.21 -38.77
CA ASN A 50 -49.33 -3.11 -39.74
C ASN A 50 -48.67 -1.86 -39.15
N PHE A 51 -48.96 -1.55 -37.88
CA PHE A 51 -48.34 -0.43 -37.19
C PHE A 51 -46.81 -0.55 -37.17
N PHE A 52 -46.26 -1.66 -36.67
CA PHE A 52 -44.81 -1.82 -36.59
C PHE A 52 -44.15 -1.98 -37.97
N LYS A 53 -44.82 -2.59 -38.96
CA LYS A 53 -44.35 -2.60 -40.36
C LYS A 53 -44.21 -1.19 -40.94
N ALA A 54 -45.18 -0.31 -40.69
CA ALA A 54 -45.12 1.08 -41.14
C ALA A 54 -43.94 1.82 -40.47
N LYS A 55 -43.76 1.64 -39.15
CA LYS A 55 -42.68 2.28 -38.39
C LYS A 55 -41.29 1.80 -38.81
N LEU A 56 -41.10 0.50 -39.04
CA LEU A 56 -39.85 -0.06 -39.58
C LEU A 56 -39.54 0.48 -40.98
N SER A 57 -40.57 0.61 -41.83
CA SER A 57 -40.42 1.18 -43.18
C SER A 57 -39.98 2.65 -43.13
N GLU A 58 -40.58 3.44 -42.24
CA GLU A 58 -40.22 4.83 -41.99
C GLU A 58 -38.76 4.96 -41.50
N PHE A 59 -38.37 4.14 -40.52
CA PHE A 59 -37.01 4.11 -39.98
C PHE A 59 -35.98 3.71 -41.04
N ARG A 60 -36.29 2.69 -41.84
CA ARG A 60 -35.44 2.23 -42.95
C ARG A 60 -35.22 3.32 -43.99
N TYR A 61 -36.28 4.04 -44.36
CA TYR A 61 -36.20 5.14 -45.32
C TYR A 61 -35.32 6.28 -44.79
N ARG A 62 -35.55 6.71 -43.54
CA ARG A 62 -34.78 7.79 -42.89
C ARG A 62 -33.29 7.45 -42.77
N ASN A 63 -32.95 6.19 -42.46
CA ASN A 63 -31.57 5.74 -42.22
C ASN A 63 -30.85 5.12 -43.43
N LYS A 64 -31.47 5.12 -44.62
CA LYS A 64 -30.87 4.60 -45.88
C LYS A 64 -30.34 3.16 -45.78
N ILE A 65 -31.05 2.27 -45.07
CA ILE A 65 -30.59 0.90 -44.78
C ILE A 65 -30.83 -0.04 -45.98
N SER A 66 -29.80 -0.81 -46.37
CA SER A 66 -29.81 -1.74 -47.52
C SER A 66 -30.73 -2.95 -47.30
N LYS A 67 -31.17 -3.62 -48.38
CA LYS A 67 -32.07 -4.79 -48.31
C LYS A 67 -31.48 -5.98 -47.54
N GLU A 68 -30.15 -6.17 -47.56
CA GLU A 68 -29.47 -7.29 -46.89
C GLU A 68 -29.47 -7.17 -45.36
N LYS A 69 -29.50 -5.95 -44.81
CA LYS A 69 -29.53 -5.69 -43.36
C LYS A 69 -30.92 -5.79 -42.73
N VAL A 70 -31.98 -6.01 -43.52
CA VAL A 70 -33.38 -6.00 -43.05
C VAL A 70 -33.71 -7.21 -42.16
N LYS A 71 -33.00 -8.34 -42.31
CA LYS A 71 -33.30 -9.59 -41.61
C LYS A 71 -33.15 -9.48 -40.07
N ASN A 72 -32.26 -8.61 -39.60
CA ASN A 72 -32.01 -8.44 -38.18
C ASN A 72 -32.71 -7.20 -37.60
N MET A 73 -33.42 -6.44 -38.44
CA MET A 73 -34.15 -5.26 -38.00
C MET A 73 -35.30 -5.67 -37.09
N GLY A 74 -35.65 -4.82 -36.14
CA GLY A 74 -36.72 -5.12 -35.19
C GLY A 74 -37.02 -3.94 -34.28
N PHE A 75 -37.80 -4.20 -33.24
CA PHE A 75 -38.16 -3.20 -32.25
C PHE A 75 -38.21 -3.80 -30.84
N THR A 76 -38.03 -2.96 -29.84
CA THR A 76 -38.18 -3.31 -28.43
C THR A 76 -39.27 -2.45 -27.82
N ILE A 77 -40.19 -3.06 -27.10
CA ILE A 77 -41.25 -2.37 -26.34
C ILE A 77 -40.85 -2.38 -24.87
N TYR A 78 -40.86 -1.21 -24.24
CA TYR A 78 -40.64 -0.98 -22.83
C TYR A 78 -41.98 -0.72 -22.15
N PHE A 79 -42.31 -1.56 -21.17
CA PHE A 79 -43.59 -1.53 -20.48
C PHE A 79 -43.46 -0.82 -19.15
N ASP A 80 -44.46 -0.01 -18.85
CA ASP A 80 -44.67 0.66 -17.58
C ASP A 80 -43.46 1.46 -17.12
N ILE A 81 -43.18 2.56 -17.82
CA ILE A 81 -42.13 3.50 -17.46
C ILE A 81 -42.59 4.39 -16.30
N PHE A 82 -41.83 4.41 -15.21
CA PHE A 82 -42.09 5.16 -13.99
C PHE A 82 -40.86 5.99 -13.59
N ARG A 83 -41.08 7.04 -12.78
CA ARG A 83 -39.96 7.80 -12.21
C ARG A 83 -39.35 6.98 -11.08
N PHE A 84 -38.03 6.88 -11.07
CA PHE A 84 -37.32 6.13 -10.04
C PHE A 84 -37.51 6.76 -8.65
N ASP A 85 -37.55 8.10 -8.58
CA ASP A 85 -37.80 8.88 -7.37
C ASP A 85 -39.07 8.42 -6.63
N ASP A 86 -40.16 8.16 -7.37
CA ASP A 86 -41.44 7.74 -6.80
C ASP A 86 -41.28 6.38 -6.08
N LEU A 87 -40.56 5.44 -6.71
CA LEU A 87 -40.27 4.13 -6.11
C LEU A 87 -39.40 4.25 -4.85
N ILE A 88 -38.35 5.08 -4.90
CA ILE A 88 -37.45 5.28 -3.77
C ILE A 88 -38.20 5.89 -2.59
N ASN A 89 -39.10 6.85 -2.82
CA ASN A 89 -39.93 7.43 -1.78
C ASN A 89 -40.89 6.39 -1.16
N ASP A 90 -41.59 5.61 -1.98
CA ASP A 90 -42.49 4.56 -1.52
C ASP A 90 -41.77 3.50 -0.67
N LEU A 91 -40.59 3.06 -1.11
CA LEU A 91 -39.75 2.12 -0.35
C LEU A 91 -39.26 2.78 0.94
N SER A 92 -38.78 4.01 0.89
CA SER A 92 -38.26 4.73 2.07
C SER A 92 -39.32 4.89 3.16
N GLU A 93 -40.57 5.23 2.80
CA GLU A 93 -41.67 5.32 3.75
C GLU A 93 -42.02 3.95 4.34
N LYS A 94 -42.10 2.91 3.50
CA LYS A 94 -42.45 1.57 3.95
C LYS A 94 -41.43 0.98 4.93
N PHE A 95 -40.16 1.36 4.81
CA PHE A 95 -39.06 0.88 5.65
C PHE A 95 -38.62 1.88 6.73
N ASN A 96 -39.34 3.00 6.93
CA ASN A 96 -39.02 4.05 7.91
C ASN A 96 -37.59 4.59 7.80
N LEU A 97 -37.11 4.86 6.57
CA LEU A 97 -35.80 5.48 6.37
C LEU A 97 -35.80 6.98 6.72
N PRO A 98 -34.70 7.53 7.27
CA PRO A 98 -34.59 8.97 7.52
C PRO A 98 -34.74 9.82 6.25
N GLU A 99 -35.23 11.05 6.41
CA GLU A 99 -35.56 11.96 5.30
C GLU A 99 -34.34 12.34 4.45
N GLU A 100 -33.15 12.33 5.05
CA GLU A 100 -31.85 12.61 4.41
C GLU A 100 -31.45 11.60 3.32
N TYR A 101 -32.13 10.45 3.25
CA TYR A 101 -31.88 9.40 2.27
C TYR A 101 -32.77 9.50 1.01
N ARG A 102 -33.64 10.51 0.94
CA ARG A 102 -34.50 10.79 -0.22
C ARG A 102 -33.75 11.68 -1.22
N GLU A 103 -33.38 11.13 -2.38
CA GLU A 103 -32.74 11.86 -3.48
C GLU A 103 -33.63 11.91 -4.72
N ASP A 104 -33.58 13.04 -5.45
CA ASP A 104 -34.19 13.20 -6.78
C ASP A 104 -33.19 12.75 -7.88
N SER A 105 -33.27 11.48 -8.30
CA SER A 105 -32.50 10.96 -9.43
C SER A 105 -32.94 11.55 -10.77
N ASN A 106 -34.19 12.07 -10.85
CA ASN A 106 -34.84 12.53 -12.09
C ASN A 106 -34.78 11.47 -13.22
N SER A 107 -34.55 10.21 -12.89
CA SER A 107 -34.39 9.13 -13.86
C SER A 107 -35.70 8.34 -14.01
N ASN A 108 -35.91 7.77 -15.20
CA ASN A 108 -37.04 6.88 -15.44
C ASN A 108 -36.55 5.45 -15.58
N LYS A 109 -37.23 4.53 -14.90
CA LYS A 109 -37.06 3.07 -15.09
C LYS A 109 -38.30 2.51 -15.81
N PHE A 110 -38.24 1.26 -16.22
CA PHE A 110 -39.35 0.53 -16.81
C PHE A 110 -39.57 -0.78 -16.07
N THR A 111 -40.69 -1.44 -16.26
CA THR A 111 -40.96 -2.70 -15.56
C THR A 111 -40.39 -3.92 -16.28
N TYR A 112 -40.72 -4.09 -17.55
CA TYR A 112 -40.08 -5.12 -18.38
C TYR A 112 -40.02 -4.67 -19.83
N CYS A 113 -39.19 -5.31 -20.64
CA CYS A 113 -39.17 -5.08 -22.08
C CYS A 113 -39.25 -6.38 -22.88
N LEU A 114 -39.77 -6.25 -24.10
CA LEU A 114 -39.91 -7.33 -25.07
C LEU A 114 -39.34 -6.90 -26.42
N SER A 115 -38.48 -7.74 -26.99
CA SER A 115 -37.84 -7.50 -28.29
C SER A 115 -38.41 -8.41 -29.37
N PHE A 116 -38.62 -7.83 -30.55
CA PHE A 116 -39.21 -8.51 -31.69
C PHE A 116 -38.37 -8.29 -32.95
N SER A 117 -38.10 -9.39 -33.65
CA SER A 117 -37.38 -9.39 -34.94
C SER A 117 -38.34 -9.54 -36.11
N VAL A 118 -37.96 -8.99 -37.27
CA VAL A 118 -38.74 -9.14 -38.51
C VAL A 118 -38.73 -10.62 -38.97
N ALA A 119 -39.92 -11.17 -39.17
CA ALA A 119 -40.17 -12.47 -39.80
C ALA A 119 -40.99 -12.27 -41.09
N GLU A 120 -41.00 -13.25 -42.00
CA GLU A 120 -41.49 -13.12 -43.40
C GLU A 120 -42.73 -12.23 -43.57
N ASN A 121 -43.79 -12.48 -42.79
CA ASN A 121 -45.02 -11.68 -42.82
C ASN A 121 -45.48 -11.15 -41.45
N SER A 122 -44.67 -11.32 -40.39
CA SER A 122 -45.04 -10.98 -39.00
C SER A 122 -43.78 -10.64 -38.18
N PHE A 123 -43.86 -10.74 -36.85
CA PHE A 123 -42.76 -10.51 -35.93
C PHE A 123 -42.55 -11.72 -35.02
N LYS A 124 -41.29 -12.05 -34.75
CA LYS A 124 -40.93 -13.14 -33.84
C LYS A 124 -40.36 -12.56 -32.55
N LEU A 125 -40.89 -12.99 -31.40
CA LEU A 125 -40.36 -12.69 -30.08
C LEU A 125 -38.93 -13.23 -29.95
N LEU A 126 -38.04 -12.42 -29.40
CA LEU A 126 -36.72 -12.83 -28.97
C LEU A 126 -36.82 -13.23 -27.49
N GLU A 127 -37.10 -14.50 -27.22
CA GLU A 127 -37.33 -15.03 -25.86
C GLU A 127 -36.14 -14.75 -24.93
N ASP A 128 -34.91 -14.87 -25.43
CA ASP A 128 -33.66 -14.60 -24.69
C ASP A 128 -33.39 -13.10 -24.46
N GLN A 129 -34.30 -12.21 -24.90
CA GLN A 129 -34.19 -10.75 -24.77
C GLN A 129 -35.33 -10.13 -23.95
N LEU A 130 -36.17 -10.95 -23.32
CA LEU A 130 -37.06 -10.44 -22.28
C LEU A 130 -36.20 -9.99 -21.09
N PHE A 131 -36.52 -8.81 -20.56
CA PHE A 131 -35.88 -8.30 -19.35
C PHE A 131 -36.93 -7.85 -18.35
N TYR A 132 -37.04 -8.52 -17.20
CA TYR A 132 -37.89 -8.09 -16.08
C TYR A 132 -37.02 -7.38 -15.04
N THR A 133 -37.26 -6.08 -14.87
CA THR A 133 -36.55 -5.27 -13.87
C THR A 133 -36.94 -5.57 -12.41
N MET A 134 -35.92 -5.64 -11.55
CA MET A 134 -36.04 -5.55 -10.09
C MET A 134 -36.81 -4.29 -9.69
N SER A 135 -36.50 -3.14 -10.30
CA SER A 135 -37.18 -1.87 -10.02
C SER A 135 -38.66 -1.95 -10.34
N GLY A 136 -39.03 -2.56 -11.46
CA GLY A 136 -40.40 -2.78 -11.89
C GLY A 136 -41.18 -3.74 -11.00
N TYR A 137 -40.54 -4.80 -10.52
CA TYR A 137 -41.17 -5.69 -9.57
C TYR A 137 -41.48 -4.94 -8.28
N ALA A 138 -40.49 -4.20 -7.76
CA ALA A 138 -40.66 -3.36 -6.58
C ALA A 138 -41.76 -2.31 -6.77
N HIS A 139 -41.80 -1.65 -7.93
CA HIS A 139 -42.83 -0.68 -8.29
C HIS A 139 -44.24 -1.30 -8.32
N ARG A 140 -44.39 -2.49 -8.91
CA ARG A 140 -45.71 -3.13 -9.05
C ARG A 140 -46.26 -3.69 -7.75
N TYR A 141 -45.40 -4.33 -6.95
CA TYR A 141 -45.81 -5.11 -5.78
C TYR A 141 -45.47 -4.44 -4.44
N GLY A 142 -44.75 -3.31 -4.46
CA GLY A 142 -44.29 -2.61 -3.27
C GLY A 142 -43.34 -3.44 -2.40
N LYS A 143 -42.71 -4.48 -2.94
CA LYS A 143 -41.78 -5.36 -2.23
C LYS A 143 -40.69 -5.86 -3.17
N LEU A 144 -39.55 -6.24 -2.61
CA LEU A 144 -38.49 -6.91 -3.38
C LEU A 144 -38.88 -8.39 -3.62
N PRO A 145 -38.60 -8.94 -4.80
CA PRO A 145 -38.73 -10.37 -5.06
C PRO A 145 -37.65 -11.14 -4.28
N GLU A 146 -37.95 -12.39 -3.89
CA GLU A 146 -36.93 -13.29 -3.33
C GLU A 146 -35.88 -13.67 -4.39
N ASN A 147 -36.34 -13.97 -5.62
CA ASN A 147 -35.48 -14.26 -6.75
C ASN A 147 -36.03 -13.64 -8.05
N ILE A 148 -35.48 -12.50 -8.47
CA ILE A 148 -35.89 -11.82 -9.72
C ILE A 148 -35.70 -12.71 -10.97
N LEU A 149 -34.68 -13.58 -11.00
CA LEU A 149 -34.39 -14.43 -12.16
C LEU A 149 -35.47 -15.51 -12.35
N GLU A 150 -36.02 -16.04 -11.25
CA GLU A 150 -37.16 -16.97 -11.31
C GLU A 150 -38.42 -16.26 -11.80
N VAL A 151 -38.70 -15.05 -11.26
CA VAL A 151 -39.82 -14.22 -11.69
C VAL A 151 -39.74 -13.90 -13.19
N GLU A 152 -38.56 -13.53 -13.66
CA GLU A 152 -38.29 -13.24 -15.06
C GLU A 152 -38.46 -14.49 -15.95
N THR A 153 -37.91 -15.63 -15.52
CA THR A 153 -38.04 -16.90 -16.24
C THR A 153 -39.50 -17.33 -16.37
N ASP A 154 -40.27 -17.21 -15.29
CA ASP A 154 -41.68 -17.57 -15.29
C ASP A 154 -42.52 -16.61 -16.13
N LEU A 155 -42.26 -15.30 -16.07
CA LEU A 155 -42.89 -14.34 -16.98
C LEU A 155 -42.53 -14.65 -18.43
N GLY A 156 -41.27 -14.99 -18.71
CA GLY A 156 -40.81 -15.30 -20.06
C GLY A 156 -41.49 -16.50 -20.67
N LYS A 157 -41.71 -17.58 -19.89
CA LYS A 157 -42.52 -18.72 -20.34
C LYS A 157 -43.95 -18.31 -20.67
N GLN A 158 -44.59 -17.54 -19.77
CA GLN A 158 -45.97 -17.07 -19.99
C GLN A 158 -46.09 -16.19 -21.24
N ILE A 159 -45.14 -15.27 -21.45
CA ILE A 159 -45.14 -14.38 -22.61
C ILE A 159 -44.83 -15.16 -23.90
N ALA A 160 -43.89 -16.11 -23.87
CA ALA A 160 -43.60 -16.96 -25.03
C ALA A 160 -44.84 -17.72 -25.52
N GLU A 161 -45.67 -18.23 -24.59
CA GLU A 161 -46.96 -18.87 -24.93
C GLU A 161 -47.93 -17.92 -25.66
N PHE A 162 -47.91 -16.62 -25.37
CA PHE A 162 -48.76 -15.65 -26.08
C PHE A 162 -48.37 -15.49 -27.54
N PHE A 163 -47.07 -15.54 -27.84
CA PHE A 163 -46.50 -15.25 -29.15
C PHE A 163 -46.12 -16.50 -29.97
N GLU A 164 -46.48 -17.70 -29.51
CA GLU A 164 -46.13 -18.97 -30.16
C GLU A 164 -46.63 -19.07 -31.62
N TYR A 165 -47.85 -18.58 -31.88
CA TYR A 165 -48.53 -18.77 -33.17
C TYR A 165 -48.64 -17.50 -34.01
N ASP A 166 -49.07 -16.38 -33.42
CA ASP A 166 -49.35 -15.14 -34.14
C ASP A 166 -49.04 -13.91 -33.28
N PHE A 167 -48.39 -12.91 -33.88
CA PHE A 167 -47.98 -11.69 -33.20
C PHE A 167 -49.18 -10.82 -32.79
N GLU A 168 -50.21 -10.76 -33.64
CA GLU A 168 -51.40 -9.95 -33.38
C GLU A 168 -52.18 -10.52 -32.19
N ASP A 169 -52.45 -11.83 -32.22
CA ASP A 169 -53.09 -12.55 -31.11
C ASP A 169 -52.26 -12.46 -29.83
N GLY A 170 -50.94 -12.60 -29.93
CA GLY A 170 -50.03 -12.47 -28.78
C GLY A 170 -50.05 -11.07 -28.15
N MET A 171 -50.04 -10.01 -28.98
CA MET A 171 -50.20 -8.63 -28.48
C MET A 171 -51.56 -8.42 -27.82
N MET A 172 -52.64 -8.93 -28.40
CA MET A 172 -53.99 -8.81 -27.83
C MET A 172 -54.12 -9.55 -26.50
N LYS A 173 -53.57 -10.76 -26.40
CA LYS A 173 -53.48 -11.53 -25.15
C LYS A 173 -52.68 -10.78 -24.09
N LEU A 174 -51.48 -10.30 -24.44
CA LEU A 174 -50.61 -9.52 -23.55
C LEU A 174 -51.36 -8.30 -22.99
N ILE A 175 -52.03 -7.52 -23.85
CA ILE A 175 -52.82 -6.34 -23.44
C ILE A 175 -54.01 -6.72 -22.54
N SER A 176 -54.71 -7.81 -22.87
CA SER A 176 -55.91 -8.24 -22.15
C SER A 176 -55.62 -8.81 -20.76
N GLN A 177 -54.47 -9.47 -20.58
CA GLN A 177 -54.07 -10.11 -19.33
C GLN A 177 -53.24 -9.17 -18.43
N GLU A 178 -52.56 -8.17 -19.00
CA GLU A 178 -51.93 -7.12 -18.21
C GLU A 178 -52.98 -6.19 -17.58
N LEU A 179 -53.38 -6.52 -16.34
CA LEU A 179 -54.25 -5.74 -15.46
C LEU A 179 -53.82 -4.27 -15.31
N ARG A 180 -52.56 -3.94 -15.62
CA ARG A 180 -51.98 -2.60 -15.50
C ARG A 180 -51.28 -2.14 -16.79
N TRP A 181 -51.91 -2.29 -17.96
CA TRP A 181 -51.42 -1.62 -19.17
C TRP A 181 -51.34 -0.10 -18.95
N SER A 182 -50.15 0.38 -18.61
CA SER A 182 -49.96 1.78 -18.25
C SER A 182 -49.92 2.66 -19.51
N THR A 183 -50.26 3.94 -19.39
CA THR A 183 -50.19 4.89 -20.50
C THR A 183 -48.75 5.31 -20.83
N ARG A 184 -47.76 4.73 -20.13
CA ARG A 184 -46.34 5.04 -20.22
C ARG A 184 -45.54 3.87 -20.81
N ASN A 185 -46.07 3.24 -21.84
CA ASN A 185 -45.33 2.26 -22.64
C ASN A 185 -44.62 2.98 -23.78
N TYR A 186 -43.43 2.54 -24.16
CA TYR A 186 -42.62 3.15 -25.23
C TYR A 186 -41.99 2.07 -26.10
N TYR A 187 -41.62 2.41 -27.32
CA TYR A 187 -40.91 1.50 -28.21
C TYR A 187 -39.71 2.17 -28.88
N VAL A 188 -38.72 1.36 -29.24
CA VAL A 188 -37.51 1.75 -29.97
C VAL A 188 -37.36 0.85 -31.19
N ILE A 189 -36.94 1.41 -32.32
CA ILE A 189 -36.66 0.65 -33.54
C ILE A 189 -35.15 0.48 -33.68
N HIS A 190 -34.70 -0.74 -33.93
CA HIS A 190 -33.30 -1.10 -34.02
C HIS A 190 -32.92 -1.50 -35.44
N GLU A 191 -31.77 -1.04 -35.94
CA GLU A 191 -31.17 -1.54 -37.19
C GLU A 191 -30.87 -3.05 -37.09
N ASP A 192 -30.42 -3.48 -35.92
CA ASP A 192 -30.22 -4.89 -35.57
C ASP A 192 -30.70 -5.11 -34.13
N VAL A 193 -31.92 -5.63 -33.95
CA VAL A 193 -32.50 -5.88 -32.63
C VAL A 193 -31.78 -7.01 -31.90
N THR A 194 -31.16 -7.95 -32.63
CA THR A 194 -30.39 -9.05 -32.05
C THR A 194 -29.06 -8.60 -31.45
N LYS A 195 -28.58 -7.41 -31.85
CA LYS A 195 -27.43 -6.72 -31.28
C LYS A 195 -27.80 -5.57 -30.35
N GLY A 196 -29.07 -5.18 -30.32
CA GLY A 196 -29.57 -4.33 -29.24
C GLY A 196 -29.36 -5.10 -27.95
N GLU A 197 -28.70 -4.51 -26.97
CA GLU A 197 -28.60 -5.09 -25.64
C GLU A 197 -29.82 -4.60 -24.83
N PRO A 198 -30.92 -5.38 -24.68
CA PRO A 198 -31.80 -5.23 -23.54
C PRO A 198 -31.22 -5.89 -22.28
N LEU A 199 -29.99 -6.42 -22.33
CA LEU A 199 -29.30 -7.02 -21.19
C LEU A 199 -28.74 -5.92 -20.27
N LEU A 200 -29.64 -5.29 -19.52
CA LEU A 200 -29.32 -4.37 -18.43
C LEU A 200 -28.93 -5.11 -17.14
N HIS A 201 -28.70 -6.42 -17.19
CA HIS A 201 -28.08 -7.13 -16.08
C HIS A 201 -26.62 -6.69 -15.95
N SER A 202 -26.21 -6.39 -14.72
CA SER A 202 -24.82 -6.10 -14.41
C SER A 202 -23.85 -7.16 -14.95
N PHE A 203 -22.73 -6.71 -15.51
CA PHE A 203 -21.61 -7.56 -15.95
C PHE A 203 -20.99 -8.41 -14.83
N TYR A 204 -21.29 -8.08 -13.56
CA TYR A 204 -20.71 -8.71 -12.39
C TYR A 204 -21.61 -9.79 -11.76
N LEU A 205 -22.89 -9.85 -12.16
CA LEU A 205 -23.90 -10.66 -11.47
C LEU A 205 -23.56 -12.16 -11.44
N ASP A 206 -23.17 -12.73 -12.57
CA ASP A 206 -22.82 -14.16 -12.66
C ASP A 206 -21.61 -14.51 -11.79
N ASP A 207 -20.61 -13.63 -11.73
CA ASP A 207 -19.42 -13.84 -10.91
C ASP A 207 -19.72 -13.67 -9.42
N LEU A 208 -20.63 -12.76 -9.05
CA LEU A 208 -21.10 -12.62 -7.66
C LEU A 208 -21.94 -13.82 -7.21
N LEU A 209 -22.81 -14.35 -8.07
CA LEU A 209 -23.58 -15.56 -7.81
C LEU A 209 -22.67 -16.79 -7.69
N TRP A 210 -21.62 -16.88 -8.51
CA TRP A 210 -20.60 -17.90 -8.37
C TRP A 210 -19.85 -17.76 -7.04
N ALA A 211 -19.40 -16.55 -6.70
CA ALA A 211 -18.68 -16.24 -5.47
C ALA A 211 -19.45 -16.59 -4.20
N LYS A 212 -20.78 -16.43 -4.19
CA LYS A 212 -21.64 -16.80 -3.05
C LYS A 212 -21.62 -18.31 -2.74
N ASN A 213 -21.35 -19.14 -3.75
CA ASN A 213 -21.35 -20.60 -3.64
C ASN A 213 -19.93 -21.20 -3.65
N GLU A 214 -18.90 -20.36 -3.66
CA GLU A 214 -17.50 -20.79 -3.74
C GLU A 214 -16.75 -20.42 -2.45
N ASP A 215 -16.08 -21.42 -1.88
CA ASP A 215 -15.20 -21.25 -0.73
C ASP A 215 -13.76 -21.05 -1.23
N TYR A 216 -13.25 -19.81 -1.14
CA TYR A 216 -11.95 -19.46 -1.67
C TYR A 216 -11.27 -18.41 -0.81
N GLU A 217 -10.20 -18.83 -0.12
CA GLU A 217 -9.43 -18.06 0.86
C GLU A 217 -9.10 -16.62 0.42
N LEU A 218 -8.79 -16.41 -0.87
CA LEU A 218 -8.45 -15.07 -1.37
C LEU A 218 -9.64 -14.13 -1.39
N LEU A 219 -10.83 -14.64 -1.71
CA LEU A 219 -12.06 -13.86 -1.70
C LEU A 219 -12.49 -13.56 -0.26
N ASP A 220 -12.36 -14.54 0.64
CA ASP A 220 -12.69 -14.36 2.06
C ASP A 220 -11.80 -13.27 2.66
N ARG A 221 -10.49 -13.35 2.44
CA ARG A 221 -9.53 -12.32 2.86
C ARG A 221 -9.83 -10.93 2.28
N TYR A 222 -10.30 -10.86 1.04
CA TYR A 222 -10.65 -9.59 0.41
C TYR A 222 -11.84 -8.90 1.10
N ILE A 223 -12.82 -9.67 1.57
CA ILE A 223 -14.03 -9.13 2.21
C ILE A 223 -13.83 -8.96 3.72
N ASP A 224 -13.23 -9.94 4.40
CA ASP A 224 -13.09 -9.98 5.86
C ASP A 224 -11.85 -9.18 6.35
N GLY A 225 -10.95 -8.82 5.45
CA GLY A 225 -9.70 -8.13 5.76
C GLY A 225 -8.59 -9.05 6.30
N PHE A 226 -7.52 -8.46 6.79
CA PHE A 226 -6.38 -9.21 7.31
C PHE A 226 -6.56 -9.56 8.79
N SER A 227 -6.66 -10.84 9.10
CA SER A 227 -6.79 -11.35 10.48
C SER A 227 -5.47 -11.43 11.27
N GLY A 228 -4.32 -11.25 10.60
CA GLY A 228 -3.01 -11.31 11.22
C GLY A 228 -2.51 -9.97 11.79
N LYS A 229 -1.29 -9.97 12.33
CA LYS A 229 -0.65 -8.74 12.82
C LYS A 229 -0.20 -7.85 11.65
N GLN A 230 -0.87 -6.72 11.48
CA GLN A 230 -0.47 -5.68 10.53
C GLN A 230 0.90 -5.07 10.90
N ILE A 231 1.65 -4.66 9.88
CA ILE A 231 2.99 -4.05 10.00
C ILE A 231 2.92 -2.63 9.47
N ASN A 232 2.87 -1.64 10.38
CA ASN A 232 2.87 -0.23 10.04
C ASN A 232 4.26 0.19 9.54
N LEU A 233 4.36 0.64 8.29
CA LEU A 233 5.59 1.05 7.61
C LEU A 233 5.92 2.52 7.82
N ASP A 234 5.86 2.97 9.08
CA ASP A 234 6.24 4.33 9.43
C ASP A 234 7.77 4.48 9.43
N SER A 235 8.26 5.33 8.54
CA SER A 235 9.69 5.60 8.32
C SER A 235 10.16 6.89 8.99
N ASN A 236 9.27 7.64 9.64
CA ASN A 236 9.62 8.87 10.31
C ASN A 236 10.28 8.55 11.66
N ASN A 237 11.59 8.76 11.77
CA ASN A 237 12.35 8.48 12.99
C ASN A 237 11.99 9.36 14.21
N LYS A 238 11.17 10.40 14.02
CA LYS A 238 10.60 11.21 15.10
C LYS A 238 9.23 10.72 15.56
N SER A 239 8.62 9.78 14.84
CA SER A 239 7.31 9.25 15.16
C SER A 239 7.38 8.22 16.28
N SER A 240 6.37 8.18 17.16
CA SER A 240 6.22 7.15 18.18
C SER A 240 6.00 5.75 17.59
N THR A 241 5.50 5.69 16.34
CA THR A 241 5.25 4.44 15.61
C THR A 241 6.37 4.04 14.64
N PHE A 242 7.53 4.71 14.70
CA PHE A 242 8.67 4.45 13.82
C PHE A 242 9.05 2.96 13.77
N ASN A 243 9.11 2.41 12.54
CA ASN A 243 9.33 0.98 12.31
C ASN A 243 10.61 0.71 11.49
N GLY A 244 11.74 1.26 11.95
CA GLY A 244 13.03 1.10 11.29
C GLY A 244 13.46 -0.36 11.12
N LYS A 245 13.08 -1.26 12.04
CA LYS A 245 13.45 -2.68 11.98
C LYS A 245 12.83 -3.39 10.77
N ASN A 246 11.49 -3.34 10.62
CA ASN A 246 10.83 -4.01 9.50
C ASN A 246 11.24 -3.37 8.16
N ILE A 247 11.40 -2.04 8.12
CA ILE A 247 11.89 -1.33 6.93
C ILE A 247 13.28 -1.85 6.52
N ALA A 248 14.22 -1.96 7.46
CA ALA A 248 15.55 -2.48 7.18
C ALA A 248 15.54 -3.95 6.73
N GLU A 249 14.68 -4.78 7.32
CA GLU A 249 14.52 -6.20 6.94
C GLU A 249 13.92 -6.36 5.53
N ILE A 250 12.95 -5.53 5.14
CA ILE A 250 12.38 -5.52 3.79
C ILE A 250 13.41 -5.05 2.77
N LEU A 251 14.20 -4.03 3.12
CA LEU A 251 15.24 -3.44 2.28
C LEU A 251 16.59 -4.16 2.37
N GLU A 252 16.64 -5.40 2.86
CA GLU A 252 17.82 -6.25 2.73
C GLU A 252 18.15 -6.49 1.25
N PRO A 253 19.42 -6.36 0.81
CA PRO A 253 19.79 -6.52 -0.60
C PRO A 253 19.34 -7.84 -1.23
N LYS A 254 19.30 -8.95 -0.48
CA LYS A 254 18.81 -10.25 -0.96
C LYS A 254 17.35 -10.22 -1.45
N ASN A 255 16.53 -9.28 -0.96
CA ASN A 255 15.13 -9.12 -1.33
C ASN A 255 14.94 -8.27 -2.60
N TYR A 256 15.99 -7.57 -3.05
CA TYR A 256 15.90 -6.73 -4.25
C TYR A 256 15.72 -7.61 -5.49
N PRO A 257 14.89 -7.15 -6.46
CA PRO A 257 14.72 -7.86 -7.72
C PRO A 257 16.03 -7.94 -8.49
N LEU A 258 16.19 -8.96 -9.33
CA LEU A 258 17.31 -9.06 -10.26
C LEU A 258 16.96 -8.46 -11.62
N GLY A 259 15.68 -8.49 -12.00
CA GLY A 259 15.15 -7.82 -13.17
C GLY A 259 14.76 -6.37 -12.89
N ARG A 260 14.94 -5.52 -13.89
CA ARG A 260 14.48 -4.15 -13.89
C ARG A 260 13.99 -3.76 -15.26
N PHE A 261 12.94 -2.96 -15.35
CA PHE A 261 12.51 -2.45 -16.64
C PHE A 261 13.60 -1.50 -17.20
N PRO A 262 13.92 -1.55 -18.51
CA PRO A 262 14.99 -0.79 -19.18
C PRO A 262 14.74 0.74 -19.31
N SER A 263 14.26 1.34 -18.22
CA SER A 263 14.15 2.78 -18.00
C SER A 263 15.50 3.40 -17.65
N ASN A 264 15.55 4.74 -17.56
CA ASN A 264 16.79 5.48 -17.28
C ASN A 264 17.46 5.01 -15.96
N PRO A 265 18.71 4.52 -15.98
CA PRO A 265 19.39 3.97 -14.81
C PRO A 265 19.82 5.04 -13.80
N LYS A 266 19.77 6.33 -14.15
CA LYS A 266 20.11 7.42 -13.20
C LYS A 266 19.11 7.46 -12.05
N TRP A 267 17.85 7.16 -12.33
CA TRP A 267 16.76 7.21 -11.36
C TRP A 267 16.50 5.82 -10.81
N GLY A 268 16.55 5.65 -9.48
CA GLY A 268 16.12 4.43 -8.79
C GLY A 268 14.67 4.56 -8.30
N LEU A 269 14.12 3.46 -7.78
CA LEU A 269 12.89 3.51 -7.00
C LEU A 269 13.16 4.27 -5.69
N SER A 270 12.24 5.15 -5.32
CA SER A 270 12.26 5.78 -3.98
C SER A 270 12.04 4.74 -2.88
N LEU A 271 12.32 5.10 -1.63
CA LEU A 271 12.27 4.20 -0.48
C LEU A 271 11.01 3.33 -0.45
N MET A 272 9.83 3.96 -0.46
CA MET A 272 8.56 3.24 -0.36
C MET A 272 8.19 2.47 -1.63
N GLN A 273 8.61 2.96 -2.81
CA GLN A 273 8.44 2.19 -4.04
C GLN A 273 9.28 0.90 -3.98
N GLN A 274 10.52 0.96 -3.49
CA GLN A 274 11.39 -0.21 -3.34
C GLN A 274 10.85 -1.17 -2.28
N ILE A 275 10.33 -0.67 -1.16
CA ILE A 275 9.62 -1.47 -0.15
C ILE A 275 8.46 -2.22 -0.79
N ALA A 276 7.59 -1.53 -1.52
CA ALA A 276 6.43 -2.13 -2.14
C ALA A 276 6.80 -3.19 -3.20
N VAL A 277 7.85 -2.97 -4.00
CA VAL A 277 8.40 -3.97 -4.93
C VAL A 277 8.95 -5.19 -4.18
N ASN A 278 9.75 -4.98 -3.13
CA ASN A 278 10.31 -6.09 -2.35
C ASN A 278 9.21 -6.92 -1.65
N VAL A 279 8.19 -6.27 -1.10
CA VAL A 279 7.05 -6.96 -0.48
C VAL A 279 6.22 -7.70 -1.53
N ALA A 280 5.92 -7.09 -2.68
CA ALA A 280 5.17 -7.73 -3.77
C ALA A 280 5.83 -9.03 -4.28
N LEU A 281 7.17 -9.06 -4.31
CA LEU A 281 7.93 -10.16 -4.88
C LEU A 281 8.30 -11.29 -3.91
N ASN A 282 8.31 -11.00 -2.60
CA ASN A 282 8.91 -11.92 -1.60
C ASN A 282 8.00 -12.24 -0.40
N ASP A 283 6.98 -11.42 -0.09
CA ASP A 283 6.08 -11.72 1.01
C ASP A 283 5.23 -12.97 0.70
N PRO A 284 4.93 -13.85 1.66
CA PRO A 284 4.10 -15.03 1.41
C PRO A 284 2.60 -14.72 1.20
N GLU A 285 2.12 -13.54 1.64
CA GLU A 285 0.69 -13.22 1.56
C GLU A 285 0.24 -13.07 0.10
N LYS A 286 -1.05 -13.28 -0.15
CA LYS A 286 -1.58 -13.29 -1.53
C LYS A 286 -2.21 -11.97 -1.96
N ILE A 287 -2.57 -11.08 -1.02
CA ILE A 287 -3.19 -9.77 -1.28
C ILE A 287 -2.30 -8.65 -0.75
N ARG A 288 -2.07 -7.62 -1.57
CA ARG A 288 -1.31 -6.42 -1.20
C ARG A 288 -1.90 -5.16 -1.83
N GLY A 289 -2.02 -4.12 -1.03
CA GLY A 289 -2.40 -2.78 -1.44
C GLY A 289 -1.20 -1.86 -1.50
N VAL A 290 -1.13 -1.05 -2.56
CA VAL A 290 -0.20 0.07 -2.69
C VAL A 290 -1.02 1.33 -2.88
N ASN A 291 -0.90 2.22 -1.90
CA ASN A 291 -1.53 3.52 -1.95
C ASN A 291 -0.59 4.50 -2.65
N GLY A 292 -0.96 4.94 -3.85
CA GLY A 292 -0.12 5.80 -4.67
C GLY A 292 -0.83 7.09 -5.05
N PRO A 293 -0.53 8.23 -4.40
CA PRO A 293 -1.01 9.55 -4.81
C PRO A 293 -0.69 9.86 -6.30
N PRO A 294 -1.32 10.89 -6.90
CA PRO A 294 -0.96 11.35 -8.25
C PRO A 294 0.54 11.71 -8.32
N GLY A 295 1.27 11.25 -9.34
CA GLY A 295 2.66 11.66 -9.57
C GLY A 295 3.73 10.95 -8.73
N THR A 296 3.36 9.91 -7.97
CA THR A 296 4.29 9.16 -7.11
C THR A 296 4.93 7.92 -7.75
N GLY A 297 4.64 7.70 -9.05
CA GLY A 297 5.29 6.66 -9.86
C GLY A 297 4.71 5.25 -9.71
N LYS A 298 3.38 5.12 -9.62
CA LYS A 298 2.65 3.84 -9.63
C LYS A 298 3.07 2.92 -10.80
N THR A 299 3.05 3.43 -12.02
CA THR A 299 3.45 2.69 -13.24
C THR A 299 4.92 2.28 -13.20
N THR A 300 5.80 3.12 -12.65
CA THR A 300 7.23 2.79 -12.47
C THR A 300 7.42 1.60 -11.55
N LEU A 301 6.66 1.53 -10.46
CA LEU A 301 6.66 0.38 -9.56
C LEU A 301 6.17 -0.89 -10.28
N LEU A 302 5.07 -0.83 -11.03
CA LEU A 302 4.54 -2.00 -11.76
C LEU A 302 5.52 -2.48 -12.84
N LYS A 303 6.18 -1.56 -13.56
CA LYS A 303 7.22 -1.87 -14.55
C LYS A 303 8.32 -2.78 -13.98
N ASP A 304 8.83 -2.46 -12.79
CA ASP A 304 9.91 -3.23 -12.16
C ASP A 304 9.43 -4.58 -11.60
N VAL A 305 8.19 -4.66 -11.09
CA VAL A 305 7.58 -5.96 -10.71
C VAL A 305 7.42 -6.86 -11.95
N PHE A 306 6.89 -6.32 -13.05
CA PHE A 306 6.70 -7.08 -14.29
C PHE A 306 8.04 -7.55 -14.88
N ALA A 307 9.05 -6.69 -14.87
CA ALA A 307 10.38 -7.04 -15.34
C ALA A 307 11.00 -8.19 -14.53
N GLU A 308 10.86 -8.18 -13.20
CA GLU A 308 11.32 -9.27 -12.35
C GLU A 308 10.58 -10.58 -12.64
N LEU A 309 9.24 -10.56 -12.82
CA LEU A 309 8.48 -11.78 -13.14
C LEU A 309 8.94 -12.39 -14.47
N VAL A 310 9.20 -11.56 -15.48
CA VAL A 310 9.77 -11.97 -16.78
C VAL A 310 11.16 -12.58 -16.62
N VAL A 311 12.03 -11.99 -15.79
CA VAL A 311 13.37 -12.53 -15.48
C VAL A 311 13.27 -13.87 -14.73
N ARG A 312 12.36 -14.00 -13.76
CA ARG A 312 12.11 -15.27 -13.05
C ARG A 312 11.63 -16.37 -14.00
N GLN A 313 10.78 -16.04 -14.98
CA GLN A 313 10.36 -17.00 -16.01
C GLN A 313 11.55 -17.49 -16.85
N ALA A 314 12.41 -16.56 -17.31
CA ALA A 314 13.62 -16.92 -18.06
C ALA A 314 14.62 -17.75 -17.25
N TYR A 315 14.72 -17.48 -15.94
CA TYR A 315 15.55 -18.27 -15.03
C TYR A 315 15.04 -19.71 -14.88
N GLU A 316 13.74 -19.91 -14.69
CA GLU A 316 13.17 -21.26 -14.61
C GLU A 316 13.28 -22.02 -15.94
N ILE A 317 13.08 -21.34 -17.08
CA ILE A 317 13.34 -21.92 -18.41
C ILE A 317 14.79 -22.37 -18.53
N SER A 318 15.75 -21.54 -18.10
CA SER A 318 17.18 -21.83 -18.23
C SER A 318 17.60 -23.08 -17.45
N LYS A 319 16.91 -23.41 -16.34
CA LYS A 319 17.12 -24.64 -15.56
C LYS A 319 16.55 -25.92 -16.17
N LEU A 320 15.59 -25.83 -17.09
CA LEU A 320 14.97 -27.02 -17.69
C LEU A 320 16.03 -27.88 -18.40
N LYS A 321 15.99 -29.20 -18.23
CA LYS A 321 16.90 -30.11 -18.93
C LYS A 321 16.63 -30.12 -20.44
N ASP A 322 15.35 -30.20 -20.81
CA ASP A 322 14.88 -30.06 -22.17
C ASP A 322 14.04 -28.78 -22.29
N LYS A 323 14.33 -27.97 -23.30
CA LYS A 323 13.61 -26.73 -23.59
C LYS A 323 12.39 -26.98 -24.48
N HIS A 324 12.34 -28.12 -25.16
CA HIS A 324 11.14 -28.58 -25.86
C HIS A 324 10.27 -29.38 -24.89
N LEU A 325 9.07 -28.87 -24.58
CA LEU A 325 8.16 -29.53 -23.66
C LEU A 325 7.42 -30.67 -24.36
N THR A 326 7.20 -31.76 -23.63
CA THR A 326 6.46 -32.91 -24.16
C THR A 326 4.97 -32.58 -24.29
N GLU A 327 4.43 -32.70 -25.49
CA GLU A 327 3.02 -32.48 -25.80
C GLU A 327 2.17 -33.68 -25.35
N THR A 328 1.60 -33.61 -24.16
CA THR A 328 0.85 -34.73 -23.53
C THR A 328 -0.66 -34.64 -23.71
N HIS A 329 -1.22 -33.44 -23.89
CA HIS A 329 -2.68 -33.24 -23.88
C HIS A 329 -3.26 -33.08 -25.28
N THR A 330 -4.14 -33.99 -25.69
CA THR A 330 -4.80 -33.94 -27.01
C THR A 330 -5.98 -32.95 -27.00
N TYR A 331 -5.95 -31.95 -27.88
CA TYR A 331 -7.05 -30.98 -28.02
C TYR A 331 -7.92 -31.24 -29.26
N PHE A 332 -7.33 -31.65 -30.39
CA PHE A 332 -8.09 -31.92 -31.63
C PHE A 332 -7.42 -33.01 -32.48
N ARG A 333 -8.11 -34.13 -32.74
CA ARG A 333 -7.57 -35.29 -33.48
C ARG A 333 -6.19 -35.71 -32.94
N ASN A 334 -5.12 -35.50 -33.72
CA ASN A 334 -3.73 -35.79 -33.33
C ASN A 334 -2.98 -34.54 -32.80
N GLY A 335 -3.63 -33.39 -32.74
CA GLY A 335 -3.07 -32.14 -32.21
C GLY A 335 -2.96 -32.19 -30.70
N LYS A 336 -1.74 -31.96 -30.19
CA LYS A 336 -1.43 -31.97 -28.77
C LYS A 336 -0.85 -30.63 -28.30
N ILE A 337 -1.03 -30.33 -27.02
CA ILE A 337 -0.51 -29.15 -26.33
C ILE A 337 0.29 -29.62 -25.11
N ALA A 338 1.44 -28.99 -24.85
CA ALA A 338 2.19 -29.18 -23.61
C ALA A 338 1.62 -28.30 -22.50
N GLN A 339 1.63 -28.77 -21.26
CA GLN A 339 1.36 -27.91 -20.11
C GLN A 339 2.62 -27.09 -19.78
N LEU A 340 2.47 -25.77 -19.64
CA LEU A 340 3.58 -24.93 -19.19
C LEU A 340 3.93 -25.28 -17.73
N PRO A 341 5.22 -25.49 -17.37
CA PRO A 341 5.60 -25.76 -15.98
C PRO A 341 5.04 -24.72 -15.02
N VAL A 342 4.58 -25.17 -13.86
CA VAL A 342 3.92 -24.31 -12.86
C VAL A 342 4.86 -23.19 -12.41
N GLU A 343 6.17 -23.47 -12.32
CA GLU A 343 7.21 -22.52 -11.96
C GLU A 343 7.45 -21.44 -13.03
N ILE A 344 6.88 -21.58 -14.24
CA ILE A 344 6.89 -20.55 -15.28
C ILE A 344 5.52 -19.87 -15.35
N ALA A 345 4.44 -20.66 -15.30
CA ALA A 345 3.07 -20.17 -15.42
C ALA A 345 2.62 -19.30 -14.22
N ASP A 346 3.10 -19.59 -13.00
CA ASP A 346 2.81 -18.83 -11.79
C ASP A 346 3.37 -17.39 -11.77
N LYS A 347 4.08 -16.98 -12.83
CA LYS A 347 4.63 -15.63 -13.05
C LYS A 347 3.92 -14.88 -14.18
N ASN A 348 2.90 -15.47 -14.79
CA ASN A 348 2.05 -14.80 -15.78
C ASN A 348 1.32 -13.59 -15.16
N ILE A 349 1.12 -12.55 -15.97
CA ILE A 349 0.70 -11.21 -15.51
C ILE A 349 -0.61 -10.84 -16.21
N LEU A 350 -1.65 -10.60 -15.42
CA LEU A 350 -2.90 -10.00 -15.87
C LEU A 350 -3.13 -8.68 -15.13
N VAL A 351 -3.52 -7.66 -15.88
CA VAL A 351 -3.88 -6.34 -15.34
C VAL A 351 -5.39 -6.11 -15.50
N ALA A 352 -6.05 -5.64 -14.45
CA ALA A 352 -7.46 -5.26 -14.48
C ALA A 352 -7.68 -3.82 -14.01
N SER A 353 -8.75 -3.19 -14.51
CA SER A 353 -9.21 -1.88 -14.03
C SER A 353 -10.71 -1.68 -14.29
N SER A 354 -11.34 -0.74 -13.60
CA SER A 354 -12.72 -0.32 -13.88
C SER A 354 -12.81 0.62 -15.10
N ASN A 355 -11.70 1.24 -15.51
CA ASN A 355 -11.66 2.26 -16.55
C ASN A 355 -10.95 1.78 -17.82
N ASN A 356 -11.65 1.83 -18.97
CA ASN A 356 -11.04 1.51 -20.28
C ASN A 356 -9.80 2.37 -20.59
N GLY A 357 -9.79 3.63 -20.14
CA GLY A 357 -8.65 4.52 -20.31
C GLY A 357 -7.42 4.08 -19.51
N ALA A 358 -7.60 3.56 -18.29
CA ALA A 358 -6.51 3.06 -17.47
C ALA A 358 -5.88 1.79 -18.07
N VAL A 359 -6.73 0.86 -18.52
CA VAL A 359 -6.31 -0.33 -19.28
C VAL A 359 -5.48 0.07 -20.51
N GLN A 360 -5.98 1.04 -21.28
CA GLN A 360 -5.29 1.57 -22.46
C GLN A 360 -3.96 2.24 -22.14
N ASN A 361 -3.87 2.97 -21.02
CA ASN A 361 -2.63 3.64 -20.63
C ASN A 361 -1.51 2.63 -20.41
N ILE A 362 -1.78 1.53 -19.68
CA ILE A 362 -0.77 0.49 -19.43
C ILE A 362 -0.35 -0.19 -20.74
N VAL A 363 -1.31 -0.62 -21.56
CA VAL A 363 -1.00 -1.37 -22.80
C VAL A 363 -0.30 -0.51 -23.85
N LYS A 364 -0.67 0.77 -23.97
CA LYS A 364 -0.08 1.67 -24.95
C LYS A 364 1.27 2.21 -24.48
N GLU A 365 1.46 2.43 -23.18
CA GLU A 365 2.70 3.02 -22.66
C GLU A 365 3.84 2.00 -22.64
N LEU A 366 3.65 0.81 -22.05
CA LEU A 366 4.74 -0.15 -21.81
C LEU A 366 5.54 -0.53 -23.08
N PRO A 367 4.92 -0.77 -24.24
CA PRO A 367 5.62 -1.16 -25.47
C PRO A 367 6.29 -0.01 -26.22
N GLN A 368 6.08 1.26 -25.85
CA GLN A 368 6.61 2.41 -26.60
C GLN A 368 8.11 2.60 -26.41
N LYS A 369 8.84 2.88 -27.50
CA LYS A 369 10.28 3.14 -27.47
C LYS A 369 10.67 4.27 -26.52
N GLY A 370 9.82 5.29 -26.39
CA GLY A 370 10.03 6.41 -25.46
C GLY A 370 10.08 6.04 -23.98
N GLN A 371 9.65 4.82 -23.60
CA GLN A 371 9.80 4.30 -22.24
C GLN A 371 11.17 3.69 -21.96
N LEU A 372 11.94 3.41 -23.00
CA LEU A 372 13.29 2.88 -22.88
C LEU A 372 14.30 4.02 -22.73
N SER A 373 15.36 3.78 -21.97
CA SER A 373 16.53 4.66 -22.00
C SER A 373 17.30 4.45 -23.31
N ASP A 374 17.88 5.50 -23.89
CA ASP A 374 18.66 5.44 -25.13
C ASP A 374 19.75 4.36 -25.10
N GLU A 375 20.39 4.15 -23.94
CA GLU A 375 21.42 3.13 -23.74
C GLU A 375 20.95 1.69 -23.93
N PHE A 376 19.64 1.42 -23.80
CA PHE A 376 19.05 0.08 -23.94
C PHE A 376 18.30 -0.11 -25.25
N LEU A 377 17.98 0.97 -25.98
CA LEU A 377 17.13 0.91 -27.16
C LEU A 377 17.69 -0.05 -28.21
N LYS A 378 18.97 0.10 -28.57
CA LYS A 378 19.63 -0.78 -29.56
C LYS A 378 19.65 -2.25 -29.13
N ALA A 379 19.99 -2.51 -27.87
CA ALA A 379 20.05 -3.88 -27.35
C ALA A 379 18.66 -4.54 -27.34
N THR A 380 17.62 -3.78 -26.97
CA THR A 380 16.23 -4.25 -26.95
C THR A 380 15.71 -4.52 -28.36
N MET A 381 15.96 -3.62 -29.31
CA MET A 381 15.58 -3.79 -30.71
C MET A 381 16.28 -4.99 -31.36
N ASN A 382 17.52 -5.29 -30.98
CA ASN A 382 18.25 -6.46 -31.48
C ASN A 382 17.67 -7.80 -31.01
N VAL A 383 17.00 -7.83 -29.85
CA VAL A 383 16.27 -9.03 -29.40
C VAL A 383 15.03 -9.26 -30.26
N ASP A 384 14.46 -8.17 -30.80
CA ASP A 384 13.25 -8.18 -31.63
C ASP A 384 12.15 -9.05 -31.01
N TYR A 385 11.61 -8.64 -29.87
CA TYR A 385 10.50 -9.37 -29.25
C TYR A 385 9.19 -9.07 -30.00
N PHE A 386 9.05 -9.61 -31.21
CA PHE A 386 7.90 -9.44 -32.12
C PHE A 386 7.62 -7.96 -32.45
N SER A 387 8.67 -7.19 -32.77
CA SER A 387 8.54 -5.75 -33.00
C SER A 387 7.67 -5.43 -34.22
N ASN A 388 7.76 -6.22 -35.29
CA ASN A 388 6.93 -6.03 -36.48
C ASN A 388 5.43 -6.21 -36.17
N ILE A 389 5.07 -7.26 -35.42
CA ILE A 389 3.69 -7.53 -35.01
C ILE A 389 3.16 -6.38 -34.15
N SER A 390 3.96 -5.91 -33.19
CA SER A 390 3.60 -4.81 -32.28
C SER A 390 3.37 -3.46 -32.98
N ASN A 391 3.82 -3.30 -34.23
CA ASN A 391 3.71 -2.07 -35.02
C ASN A 391 2.82 -2.25 -36.26
N SER A 392 2.09 -3.37 -36.38
CA SER A 392 1.29 -3.70 -37.56
C SER A 392 0.15 -2.71 -37.85
N ASP A 393 -0.41 -2.08 -36.81
CA ASP A 393 -1.47 -1.08 -36.92
C ASP A 393 -0.96 0.34 -37.27
N GLY A 394 0.37 0.56 -37.28
CA GLY A 394 1.00 1.84 -37.67
C GLY A 394 0.83 3.03 -36.71
N ASP A 395 -0.01 2.89 -35.67
CA ASP A 395 -0.39 3.99 -34.78
C ASP A 395 0.67 4.33 -33.69
N PHE A 396 1.61 3.41 -33.40
CA PHE A 396 2.56 3.56 -32.30
C PHE A 396 3.98 3.17 -32.72
N ASP A 397 4.98 3.78 -32.07
CA ASP A 397 6.40 3.45 -32.24
C ASP A 397 6.87 2.52 -31.11
N ASN A 398 6.55 1.23 -31.25
CA ASN A 398 6.77 0.22 -30.22
C ASN A 398 8.12 -0.51 -30.37
N TRP A 399 8.77 -0.84 -29.26
CA TRP A 399 10.02 -1.60 -29.22
C TRP A 399 9.83 -3.13 -29.32
N GLY A 400 8.63 -3.63 -29.00
CA GLY A 400 8.31 -5.05 -29.01
C GLY A 400 6.94 -5.35 -28.40
N MET A 401 6.43 -6.55 -28.64
CA MET A 401 5.11 -6.97 -28.17
C MET A 401 5.12 -7.37 -26.70
N PHE A 402 5.07 -6.37 -25.82
CA PHE A 402 5.11 -6.57 -24.37
C PHE A 402 3.74 -6.60 -23.70
N ALA A 403 2.78 -5.84 -24.23
CA ALA A 403 1.46 -5.69 -23.64
C ALA A 403 0.35 -5.67 -24.70
N THR A 404 -0.83 -6.18 -24.35
CA THR A 404 -2.03 -6.07 -25.22
C THR A 404 -3.33 -5.98 -24.41
N GLU A 405 -4.40 -5.54 -25.07
CA GLU A 405 -5.75 -5.53 -24.51
C GLU A 405 -6.47 -6.85 -24.80
N GLY A 406 -7.08 -7.43 -23.77
CA GLY A 406 -8.10 -8.47 -23.87
C GLY A 406 -9.50 -7.91 -23.60
N GLY A 407 -10.35 -8.70 -22.96
CA GLY A 407 -11.68 -8.29 -22.51
C GLY A 407 -12.76 -8.44 -23.58
N LYS A 408 -13.18 -7.32 -24.19
CA LYS A 408 -14.27 -7.30 -25.19
C LYS A 408 -13.93 -8.16 -26.40
N SER A 409 -14.96 -8.64 -27.10
CA SER A 409 -14.79 -9.62 -28.19
C SER A 409 -13.81 -9.16 -29.29
N THR A 410 -13.83 -7.87 -29.66
CA THR A 410 -12.91 -7.29 -30.65
C THR A 410 -11.46 -7.36 -30.16
N ASN A 411 -11.18 -6.96 -28.92
CA ASN A 411 -9.85 -7.00 -28.33
C ASN A 411 -9.34 -8.44 -28.21
N ARG A 412 -10.21 -9.39 -27.80
CA ARG A 412 -9.85 -10.82 -27.77
C ARG A 412 -9.48 -11.34 -29.15
N GLN A 413 -10.21 -10.96 -30.20
CA GLN A 413 -9.88 -11.35 -31.57
C GLN A 413 -8.53 -10.78 -32.00
N ASN A 414 -8.25 -9.51 -31.71
CA ASN A 414 -6.94 -8.90 -31.99
C ASN A 414 -5.81 -9.62 -31.24
N MET A 415 -5.99 -9.89 -29.95
CA MET A 415 -5.03 -10.66 -29.15
C MET A 415 -4.77 -12.05 -29.73
N LEU A 416 -5.81 -12.77 -30.18
CA LEU A 416 -5.64 -14.08 -30.79
C LEU A 416 -4.97 -13.99 -32.17
N GLU A 417 -5.24 -12.95 -32.94
CA GLU A 417 -4.55 -12.68 -34.20
C GLU A 417 -3.05 -12.43 -33.97
N ILE A 418 -2.68 -11.68 -32.93
CA ILE A 418 -1.30 -11.52 -32.49
C ILE A 418 -0.65 -12.88 -32.19
N ILE A 419 -1.30 -13.74 -31.40
CA ILE A 419 -0.78 -15.07 -31.07
C ILE A 419 -0.60 -15.92 -32.34
N ARG A 420 -1.53 -15.83 -33.29
CA ARG A 420 -1.43 -16.50 -34.60
C ARG A 420 -0.20 -16.01 -35.37
N GLN A 421 0.00 -14.71 -35.45
CA GLN A 421 1.14 -14.10 -36.14
C GLN A 421 2.48 -14.46 -35.46
N MET A 422 2.52 -14.46 -34.12
CA MET A 422 3.70 -14.91 -33.36
C MET A 422 4.04 -16.37 -33.70
N ALA A 423 3.05 -17.26 -33.71
CA ALA A 423 3.28 -18.67 -34.06
C ALA A 423 3.77 -18.87 -35.50
N GLU A 424 3.39 -17.97 -36.42
CA GLU A 424 3.88 -17.96 -37.80
C GLU A 424 5.31 -17.40 -37.90
N GLU A 425 5.62 -16.29 -37.23
CA GLU A 425 6.97 -15.70 -37.18
C GLU A 425 7.99 -16.67 -36.57
N LEU A 426 7.58 -17.47 -35.57
CA LEU A 426 8.43 -18.43 -34.89
C LEU A 426 8.72 -19.70 -35.70
N LYS A 427 8.18 -19.87 -36.91
CA LYS A 427 8.50 -21.05 -37.70
C LYS A 427 9.96 -21.03 -38.18
N PRO A 428 10.60 -22.20 -38.38
CA PRO A 428 12.01 -22.28 -38.79
C PRO A 428 12.34 -21.55 -40.09
N GLU A 429 11.35 -21.30 -40.96
CA GLU A 429 11.53 -20.55 -42.20
C GLU A 429 11.72 -19.04 -41.98
N TYR A 430 11.25 -18.49 -40.85
CA TYR A 430 11.25 -17.05 -40.55
C TYR A 430 12.08 -16.68 -39.32
N PHE A 431 12.26 -17.61 -38.38
CA PHE A 431 13.04 -17.38 -37.15
C PHE A 431 14.31 -18.23 -37.11
N ILE A 432 15.44 -17.56 -36.92
CA ILE A 432 16.74 -18.20 -36.74
C ILE A 432 16.95 -18.52 -35.26
N SER A 433 16.99 -19.81 -34.94
CA SER A 433 17.23 -20.33 -33.60
C SER A 433 18.62 -19.91 -33.06
N ASP A 434 18.69 -19.25 -31.90
CA ASP A 434 19.94 -18.96 -31.16
C ASP A 434 19.88 -19.61 -29.78
N LYS A 435 20.38 -20.84 -29.64
CA LYS A 435 20.43 -21.52 -28.34
C LYS A 435 21.45 -20.91 -27.36
N ALA A 436 22.38 -20.07 -27.83
CA ALA A 436 23.35 -19.41 -26.95
C ALA A 436 22.69 -18.34 -26.07
N VAL A 437 21.44 -17.93 -26.34
CA VAL A 437 20.70 -17.00 -25.47
C VAL A 437 20.55 -17.52 -24.04
N TYR A 438 20.42 -18.84 -23.85
CA TYR A 438 20.30 -19.44 -22.52
C TYR A 438 21.58 -19.28 -21.68
N SER A 439 22.76 -19.50 -22.29
CA SER A 439 24.03 -19.31 -21.59
C SER A 439 24.35 -17.83 -21.36
N LYS A 440 24.07 -16.95 -22.34
CA LYS A 440 24.22 -15.49 -22.20
C LYS A 440 23.35 -14.95 -21.06
N PHE A 441 22.09 -15.40 -20.98
CA PHE A 441 21.21 -15.06 -19.86
C PHE A 441 21.76 -15.56 -18.52
N THR A 442 22.23 -16.81 -18.46
CA THR A 442 22.76 -17.41 -17.22
C THR A 442 24.00 -16.64 -16.72
N GLU A 443 24.93 -16.30 -17.62
CA GLU A 443 26.10 -15.48 -17.30
C GLU A 443 25.70 -14.10 -16.76
N GLN A 444 24.77 -13.42 -17.43
CA GLN A 444 24.26 -12.13 -16.96
C GLN A 444 23.53 -12.26 -15.62
N TYR A 445 22.76 -13.33 -15.41
CA TYR A 445 22.05 -13.59 -14.16
C TYR A 445 23.03 -13.77 -13.00
N GLU A 446 24.09 -14.57 -13.20
CA GLU A 446 25.15 -14.77 -12.21
C GLU A 446 25.89 -13.47 -11.89
N ARG A 447 26.13 -12.62 -12.90
CA ARG A 447 26.73 -11.29 -12.70
C ARG A 447 25.87 -10.40 -11.80
N VAL A 448 24.58 -10.25 -12.10
CA VAL A 448 23.67 -9.41 -11.29
C VAL A 448 23.49 -10.02 -9.89
N SER A 449 23.39 -11.34 -9.79
CA SER A 449 23.31 -12.06 -8.50
C SER A 449 24.57 -11.83 -7.65
N ALA A 450 25.76 -11.87 -8.26
CA ALA A 450 27.02 -11.59 -7.57
C ALA A 450 27.10 -10.14 -7.06
N MET A 451 26.61 -9.17 -7.84
CA MET A 451 26.47 -7.78 -7.37
C MET A 451 25.53 -7.68 -6.16
N ARG A 452 24.37 -8.35 -6.21
CA ARG A 452 23.43 -8.44 -5.08
C ARG A 452 24.06 -9.08 -3.85
N GLN A 453 24.83 -10.14 -4.02
CA GLN A 453 25.54 -10.80 -2.91
C GLN A 453 26.61 -9.90 -2.29
N LYS A 454 27.35 -9.12 -3.09
CA LYS A 454 28.29 -8.12 -2.56
C LYS A 454 27.57 -7.09 -1.69
N MET A 455 26.41 -6.60 -2.14
CA MET A 455 25.56 -5.70 -1.36
C MET A 455 25.06 -6.35 -0.07
N GLN A 456 24.65 -7.61 -0.12
CA GLN A 456 24.24 -8.36 1.08
C GLN A 456 25.38 -8.49 2.09
N ASN A 457 26.60 -8.75 1.65
CA ASN A 457 27.76 -8.83 2.54
C ASN A 457 28.05 -7.48 3.22
N LEU A 458 27.81 -6.36 2.53
CA LEU A 458 27.91 -5.01 3.11
C LEU A 458 26.79 -4.76 4.13
N PHE A 459 25.55 -5.15 3.83
CA PHE A 459 24.44 -5.09 4.76
C PHE A 459 24.73 -5.89 6.04
N ASP A 460 25.21 -7.13 5.92
CA ASP A 460 25.56 -7.98 7.06
C ASP A 460 26.69 -7.36 7.89
N ALA A 461 27.64 -6.68 7.25
CA ALA A 461 28.68 -5.91 7.93
C ALA A 461 28.11 -4.70 8.69
N CYS A 462 27.14 -3.96 8.12
CA CYS A 462 26.41 -2.89 8.82
C CYS A 462 25.69 -3.43 10.07
N LYS A 463 24.92 -4.52 9.92
CA LYS A 463 24.17 -5.15 11.02
C LYS A 463 25.11 -5.63 12.13
N LYS A 464 26.24 -6.23 11.75
CA LYS A 464 27.28 -6.67 12.69
C LYS A 464 27.95 -5.49 13.41
N LYS A 465 28.19 -4.38 12.71
CA LYS A 465 28.75 -3.14 13.27
C LYS A 465 27.82 -2.58 14.35
N GLU A 466 26.53 -2.43 14.05
CA GLU A 466 25.55 -1.91 15.03
C GLU A 466 25.43 -2.84 16.25
N LYS A 467 25.39 -4.16 16.05
CA LYS A 467 25.41 -5.11 17.18
C LYS A 467 26.67 -4.99 18.05
N LEU A 468 27.82 -4.72 17.45
CA LEU A 468 29.07 -4.50 18.18
C LEU A 468 29.10 -3.15 18.89
N ARG A 469 28.52 -2.09 18.31
CA ARG A 469 28.38 -0.77 18.95
C ARG A 469 27.52 -0.85 20.21
N LEU A 470 26.33 -1.45 20.12
CA LEU A 470 25.47 -1.69 21.29
C LEU A 470 26.18 -2.53 22.37
N LYS A 471 26.91 -3.58 21.94
CA LYS A 471 27.71 -4.39 22.87
C LYS A 471 28.83 -3.60 23.53
N LEU A 472 29.47 -2.68 22.80
CA LEU A 472 30.54 -1.82 23.31
C LEU A 472 29.96 -0.86 24.36
N GLU A 473 28.84 -0.20 24.07
CA GLU A 473 28.18 0.72 24.99
C GLU A 473 27.81 0.05 26.32
N VAL A 474 27.18 -1.13 26.28
CA VAL A 474 26.86 -1.91 27.48
C VAL A 474 28.13 -2.27 28.25
N LYS A 475 29.17 -2.76 27.57
CA LYS A 475 30.44 -3.14 28.22
C LYS A 475 31.18 -1.94 28.81
N GLN A 476 31.10 -0.77 28.17
CA GLN A 476 31.66 0.47 28.70
C GLN A 476 30.88 0.95 29.94
N GLN A 477 29.56 0.78 29.97
CA GLN A 477 28.75 1.09 31.14
C GLN A 477 29.06 0.14 32.31
N GLU A 478 29.10 -1.16 32.07
CA GLU A 478 29.51 -2.17 33.07
C GLU A 478 30.91 -1.87 33.63
N TYR A 479 31.88 -1.55 32.76
CA TYR A 479 33.23 -1.17 33.17
C TYR A 479 33.25 0.07 34.07
N ARG A 480 32.50 1.12 33.71
CA ARG A 480 32.40 2.34 34.54
C ARG A 480 31.79 2.05 35.92
N GLN A 481 30.76 1.20 35.96
CA GLN A 481 30.11 0.84 37.22
C GLN A 481 31.06 0.02 38.12
N GLU A 482 31.67 -1.05 37.59
CA GLU A 482 32.57 -1.90 38.36
C GLU A 482 33.83 -1.15 38.81
N LEU A 483 34.35 -0.23 37.99
CA LEU A 483 35.46 0.65 38.39
C LEU A 483 35.06 1.51 39.59
N SER A 484 33.88 2.13 39.55
CA SER A 484 33.38 2.97 40.65
C SER A 484 33.18 2.16 41.95
N GLU A 485 32.69 0.93 41.87
CA GLU A 485 32.52 0.04 43.03
C GLU A 485 33.87 -0.36 43.64
N LYS A 486 34.86 -0.67 42.79
CA LYS A 486 36.23 -1.02 43.23
C LYS A 486 36.95 0.19 43.83
N GLU A 487 36.81 1.38 43.24
CA GLU A 487 37.37 2.63 43.77
C GLU A 487 36.76 2.97 45.13
N ALA A 488 35.44 2.84 45.30
CA ALA A 488 34.77 3.04 46.58
C ALA A 488 35.29 2.07 47.66
N THR A 489 35.50 0.80 47.30
CA THR A 489 36.06 -0.21 48.22
C THR A 489 37.50 0.13 48.61
N TYR A 490 38.31 0.59 47.66
CA TYR A 490 39.69 1.03 47.91
C TYR A 490 39.75 2.25 48.82
N GLU A 491 38.85 3.21 48.63
CA GLU A 491 38.73 4.40 49.47
C GLU A 491 38.35 4.01 50.91
N GLN A 492 37.38 3.09 51.06
CA GLN A 492 36.96 2.58 52.36
C GLN A 492 38.10 1.84 53.08
N LEU A 493 38.89 1.03 52.37
CA LEU A 493 40.09 0.40 52.92
C LEU A 493 41.14 1.42 53.36
N SER A 494 41.31 2.51 52.59
CA SER A 494 42.25 3.58 52.93
C SER A 494 41.82 4.32 54.20
N CYS A 495 40.53 4.61 54.35
CA CYS A 495 39.96 5.21 55.56
C CYS A 495 40.14 4.29 56.78
N ASN A 496 39.86 2.99 56.66
CA ASN A 496 40.07 2.02 57.74
C ASN A 496 41.56 1.93 58.16
N ILE A 497 42.49 2.06 57.21
CA ILE A 497 43.93 2.09 57.50
C ILE A 497 44.30 3.34 58.28
N GLU A 498 43.81 4.52 57.90
CA GLU A 498 44.04 5.76 58.67
C GLU A 498 43.50 5.65 60.11
N GLU A 499 42.34 5.02 60.31
CA GLU A 499 41.81 4.76 61.65
C GLU A 499 42.71 3.83 62.47
N LEU A 500 43.25 2.77 61.84
CA LEU A 500 44.19 1.85 62.47
C LEU A 500 45.55 2.50 62.79
N GLU A 501 46.06 3.34 61.90
CA GLU A 501 47.29 4.13 62.14
C GLU A 501 47.13 5.02 63.37
N ASN A 502 46.00 5.72 63.46
CA ASN A 502 45.66 6.54 64.63
C ASN A 502 45.56 5.69 65.92
N LEU A 503 44.96 4.50 65.86
CA LEU A 503 44.89 3.57 66.99
C LEU A 503 46.27 3.09 67.43
N VAL A 504 47.15 2.75 66.49
CA VAL A 504 48.53 2.34 66.78
C VAL A 504 49.30 3.46 67.46
N ASP A 505 49.19 4.71 66.99
CA ASP A 505 49.86 5.86 67.62
C ASP A 505 49.36 6.08 69.06
N ILE A 506 48.04 6.01 69.28
CA ILE A 506 47.45 6.10 70.62
C ILE A 506 47.97 4.99 71.54
N GLN A 507 48.03 3.74 71.06
CA GLN A 507 48.52 2.61 71.86
C GLN A 507 50.02 2.70 72.12
N ALA A 508 50.81 3.21 71.18
CA ALA A 508 52.24 3.43 71.35
C ALA A 508 52.53 4.47 72.44
N ARG A 509 51.78 5.58 72.45
CA ARG A 509 51.84 6.58 73.52
C ARG A 509 51.47 5.98 74.88
N LYS A 510 50.38 5.20 74.96
CA LYS A 510 49.97 4.51 76.20
C LYS A 510 51.03 3.53 76.70
N ALA A 511 51.65 2.75 75.80
CA ALA A 511 52.69 1.79 76.13
C ALA A 511 53.95 2.50 76.69
N SER A 512 54.35 3.61 76.07
CA SER A 512 55.47 4.44 76.54
C SER A 512 55.22 4.96 77.96
N VAL A 513 54.05 5.55 78.21
CA VAL A 513 53.67 6.07 79.54
C VAL A 513 53.65 4.95 80.59
N ALA A 514 53.06 3.80 80.28
CA ALA A 514 53.00 2.67 81.21
C ALA A 514 54.42 2.14 81.54
N LYS A 515 55.31 2.09 80.54
CA LYS A 515 56.71 1.68 80.74
C LYS A 515 57.48 2.67 81.60
N GLU A 516 57.30 3.97 81.38
CA GLU A 516 57.90 5.03 82.19
C GLU A 516 57.42 4.97 83.65
N GLN A 517 56.15 4.68 83.89
CA GLN A 517 55.60 4.48 85.24
C GLN A 517 56.26 3.31 85.97
N VAL A 518 56.51 2.19 85.28
CA VAL A 518 57.26 1.05 85.85
C VAL A 518 58.68 1.46 86.20
N VAL A 519 59.40 2.12 85.28
CA VAL A 519 60.78 2.59 85.52
C VAL A 519 60.85 3.57 86.71
N ASN A 520 59.89 4.49 86.81
CA ASN A 520 59.81 5.41 87.95
C ASN A 520 59.61 4.66 89.28
N LYS A 521 58.76 3.62 89.28
CA LYS A 521 58.57 2.77 90.47
C LYS A 521 59.81 1.96 90.82
N ASP A 522 60.49 1.37 89.84
CA ASP A 522 61.75 0.63 90.05
C ASP A 522 62.81 1.56 90.68
N TYR A 523 62.94 2.80 90.20
CA TYR A 523 63.83 3.81 90.81
C TYR A 523 63.43 4.16 92.25
N ARG A 524 62.13 4.31 92.56
CA ARG A 524 61.66 4.56 93.94
C ARG A 524 61.92 3.37 94.86
N ILE A 525 61.80 2.14 94.36
CA ILE A 525 62.14 0.92 95.09
C ILE A 525 63.64 0.90 95.40
N GLU A 526 64.49 1.22 94.43
CA GLU A 526 65.95 1.28 94.60
C GLU A 526 66.39 2.36 95.62
N LEU A 527 65.70 3.51 95.63
CA LEU A 527 65.90 4.55 96.63
C LEU A 527 65.51 4.08 98.04
N ILE A 528 64.37 3.37 98.17
CA ILE A 528 63.99 2.76 99.45
C ILE A 528 64.97 1.66 99.86
N ASP A 529 65.46 0.85 98.94
CA ASP A 529 66.46 -0.17 99.23
C ASP A 529 67.78 0.43 99.73
N SER A 530 68.22 1.51 99.10
CA SER A 530 69.37 2.29 99.56
C SER A 530 69.15 2.84 100.97
N LYS A 531 67.96 3.39 101.26
CA LYS A 531 67.59 3.85 102.61
C LYS A 531 67.53 2.71 103.62
N ILE A 532 66.96 1.56 103.28
CA ILE A 532 66.93 0.37 104.12
C ILE A 532 68.36 -0.07 104.46
N ASP A 533 69.26 -0.11 103.49
CA ASP A 533 70.65 -0.50 103.71
C ASP A 533 71.45 0.53 104.51
N GLU A 534 71.18 1.83 104.33
CA GLU A 534 71.71 2.91 105.16
C GLU A 534 71.23 2.78 106.62
N THR A 535 69.92 2.62 106.85
CA THR A 535 69.35 2.38 108.19
C THR A 535 69.93 1.10 108.81
N LYS A 536 70.15 0.02 108.04
CA LYS A 536 70.83 -1.19 108.54
C LYS A 536 72.27 -0.92 109.00
N ARG A 537 73.02 -0.01 108.37
CA ARG A 537 74.39 0.36 108.79
C ARG A 537 74.40 1.09 110.14
N HIS A 538 73.33 1.81 110.47
CA HIS A 538 73.15 2.47 111.77
C HIS A 538 72.61 1.53 112.87
N LYS A 539 72.77 0.20 112.71
CA LYS A 539 72.35 -0.80 113.71
C LYS A 539 72.99 -0.50 115.08
N PRO A 540 72.19 -0.28 116.15
CA PRO A 540 72.74 0.01 117.47
C PRO A 540 73.71 -1.06 117.98
N ALA A 541 74.90 -0.65 118.43
CA ALA A 541 75.89 -1.54 119.06
C ALA A 541 75.31 -2.23 120.31
N MET A 542 75.66 -3.51 120.52
CA MET A 542 75.08 -4.39 121.55
C MET A 542 73.53 -4.47 121.47
N PHE A 543 72.99 -4.60 120.26
CA PHE A 543 71.55 -4.63 119.94
C PHE A 543 70.74 -5.56 120.86
N THR A 544 71.25 -6.76 121.15
CA THR A 544 70.60 -7.76 122.00
C THR A 544 70.54 -7.34 123.46
N LEU A 545 71.51 -6.56 123.93
CA LEU A 545 71.60 -6.03 125.31
C LEU A 545 70.74 -4.77 125.48
N LYS A 546 70.73 -3.86 124.48
CA LYS A 546 69.91 -2.63 124.49
C LYS A 546 68.40 -2.88 124.42
N LYS A 547 67.97 -4.05 123.92
CA LYS A 547 66.57 -4.48 123.91
C LYS A 547 65.94 -4.55 125.32
N PHE A 548 66.77 -4.72 126.36
CA PHE A 548 66.35 -4.83 127.77
C PHE A 548 66.64 -3.57 128.63
N ILE A 549 67.59 -2.70 128.21
CA ILE A 549 68.09 -1.57 129.03
C ILE A 549 67.59 -0.21 128.52
N CYS A 550 67.31 -0.06 127.21
CA CYS A 550 66.84 1.20 126.63
C CYS A 550 65.83 0.92 125.48
N PRO A 551 64.57 0.53 125.78
CA PRO A 551 63.62 0.00 124.80
C PRO A 551 63.29 0.99 123.67
N ARG A 552 63.14 2.28 124.01
CA ARG A 552 62.71 3.31 123.05
C ARG A 552 63.63 3.44 121.83
N SER A 553 64.97 3.38 121.98
CA SER A 553 65.88 3.55 120.83
C SER A 553 65.92 2.33 119.91
N VAL A 554 65.61 1.13 120.43
CA VAL A 554 65.52 -0.10 119.64
C VAL A 554 64.16 -0.18 118.95
N GLU A 555 63.10 0.27 119.62
CA GLU A 555 61.74 0.36 119.09
C GLU A 555 61.66 1.37 117.92
N THR A 556 62.29 2.54 118.02
CA THR A 556 62.36 3.50 116.90
C THR A 556 63.07 2.91 115.67
N TYR A 557 64.21 2.24 115.85
CA TYR A 557 64.93 1.56 114.75
C TYR A 557 64.13 0.42 114.10
N VAL A 558 63.47 -0.41 114.92
CA VAL A 558 62.64 -1.52 114.43
C VAL A 558 61.40 -1.00 113.71
N ASN A 559 60.75 0.06 114.23
CA ASN A 559 59.60 0.69 113.58
C ASN A 559 59.99 1.36 112.26
N GLU A 560 61.10 2.08 112.21
CA GLU A 560 61.60 2.73 110.99
C GLU A 560 61.97 1.71 109.90
N ILE A 561 62.63 0.60 110.26
CA ILE A 561 62.88 -0.51 109.32
C ILE A 561 61.58 -1.18 108.87
N ASN A 562 60.62 -1.38 109.76
CA ASN A 562 59.34 -2.01 109.41
C ASN A 562 58.46 -1.09 108.55
N GLU A 563 58.44 0.21 108.79
CA GLU A 563 57.78 1.21 107.94
C GLU A 563 58.41 1.24 106.54
N LEU A 564 59.74 1.27 106.43
CA LEU A 564 60.44 1.20 105.14
C LEU A 564 60.18 -0.11 104.40
N LYS A 565 60.16 -1.25 105.11
CA LYS A 565 59.80 -2.56 104.54
C LYS A 565 58.34 -2.59 104.07
N SER A 566 57.40 -2.08 104.87
CA SER A 566 55.98 -2.02 104.49
C SER A 566 55.76 -1.11 103.28
N SER A 567 56.44 0.04 103.24
CA SER A 567 56.45 0.95 102.09
C SER A 567 57.06 0.29 100.84
N LYS A 568 58.13 -0.49 101.01
CA LYS A 568 58.70 -1.29 99.91
C LYS A 568 57.71 -2.35 99.41
N THR A 569 57.03 -3.06 100.31
CA THR A 569 56.01 -4.06 99.93
C THR A 569 54.85 -3.42 99.17
N ALA A 570 54.36 -2.26 99.62
CA ALA A 570 53.33 -1.49 98.92
C ALA A 570 53.79 -1.04 97.52
N LEU A 571 55.01 -0.51 97.40
CA LEU A 571 55.59 -0.12 96.10
C LEU A 571 55.82 -1.33 95.17
N LEU A 572 56.22 -2.49 95.71
CA LEU A 572 56.37 -3.72 94.94
C LEU A 572 55.02 -4.21 94.40
N GLN A 573 53.95 -4.13 95.20
CA GLN A 573 52.61 -4.51 94.78
C GLN A 573 52.10 -3.59 93.66
N GLU A 574 52.20 -2.27 93.83
CA GLU A 574 51.87 -1.30 92.77
C GLU A 574 52.72 -1.49 91.51
N ARG A 575 54.01 -1.86 91.66
CA ARG A 575 54.90 -2.16 90.53
C ARG A 575 54.45 -3.40 89.76
N VAL A 576 53.99 -4.46 90.45
CA VAL A 576 53.44 -5.65 89.80
C VAL A 576 52.17 -5.32 89.02
N GLU A 577 51.28 -4.50 89.58
CA GLU A 577 50.06 -4.04 88.90
C GLU A 577 50.38 -3.18 87.66
N LEU A 578 51.32 -2.24 87.79
CA LEU A 578 51.78 -1.41 86.67
C LEU A 578 52.52 -2.24 85.61
N GLN A 579 53.27 -3.26 86.00
CA GLN A 579 53.92 -4.21 85.09
C GLN A 579 52.88 -4.99 84.30
N ALA A 580 51.86 -5.54 84.96
CA ALA A 580 50.76 -6.25 84.29
C ALA A 580 50.00 -5.33 83.32
N ARG A 581 49.77 -4.07 83.71
CA ARG A 581 49.16 -3.05 82.84
C ARG A 581 50.05 -2.71 81.64
N SER A 582 51.37 -2.55 81.85
CA SER A 582 52.34 -2.30 80.78
C SER A 582 52.36 -3.44 79.78
N GLU A 583 52.40 -4.70 80.25
CA GLU A 583 52.35 -5.89 79.39
C GLU A 583 51.02 -6.03 78.63
N SER A 584 49.90 -5.64 79.25
CA SER A 584 48.59 -5.63 78.58
C SER A 584 48.53 -4.60 77.46
N VAL A 585 48.99 -3.38 77.71
CA VAL A 585 49.00 -2.31 76.69
C VAL A 585 50.00 -2.64 75.58
N GLN A 586 51.14 -3.24 75.92
CA GLN A 586 52.12 -3.72 74.94
C GLN A 586 51.51 -4.81 74.04
N ARG A 587 50.73 -5.74 74.59
CA ARG A 587 49.99 -6.73 73.79
C ARG A 587 48.98 -6.08 72.85
N GLN A 588 48.20 -5.11 73.33
CA GLN A 588 47.25 -4.36 72.48
C GLN A 588 47.93 -3.56 71.37
N LEU A 589 49.12 -3.00 71.64
CA LEU A 589 49.92 -2.33 70.62
C LEU A 589 50.38 -3.31 69.53
N ILE A 590 50.90 -4.47 69.92
CA ILE A 590 51.33 -5.51 68.96
C ILE A 590 50.14 -5.97 68.11
N GLU A 591 48.99 -6.24 68.72
CA GLU A 591 47.77 -6.64 68.01
C GLU A 591 47.30 -5.56 67.02
N SER A 592 47.33 -4.29 67.42
CA SER A 592 46.96 -3.16 66.55
C SER A 592 47.95 -3.00 65.38
N GLN A 593 49.25 -3.20 65.62
CA GLN A 593 50.28 -3.18 64.59
C GLN A 593 50.12 -4.33 63.59
N GLU A 594 49.81 -5.54 64.07
CA GLU A 594 49.53 -6.69 63.21
C GLU A 594 48.28 -6.46 62.34
N ASN A 595 47.22 -5.88 62.91
CA ASN A 595 46.00 -5.57 62.18
C ASN A 595 46.22 -4.48 61.12
N LEU A 596 46.97 -3.42 61.46
CA LEU A 596 47.39 -2.41 60.49
C LEU A 596 48.18 -3.05 59.34
N GLN A 597 49.19 -3.87 59.65
CA GLN A 597 50.00 -4.53 58.64
C GLN A 597 49.17 -5.43 57.71
N LYS A 598 48.24 -6.21 58.26
CA LYS A 598 47.30 -7.05 57.48
C LYS A 598 46.44 -6.20 56.55
N SER A 599 45.83 -5.13 57.06
CA SER A 599 44.98 -4.23 56.27
C SER A 599 45.77 -3.53 55.16
N THR A 600 46.98 -3.04 55.45
CA THR A 600 47.85 -2.41 54.45
C THR A 600 48.25 -3.38 53.35
N THR A 601 48.67 -4.60 53.71
CA THR A 601 48.99 -5.64 52.71
C THR A 601 47.77 -6.03 51.88
N TYR A 602 46.58 -6.08 52.49
CA TYR A 602 45.34 -6.37 51.76
C TYR A 602 45.00 -5.25 50.76
N ARG A 603 45.11 -3.98 51.16
CA ARG A 603 44.90 -2.84 50.26
C ARG A 603 45.88 -2.84 49.08
N GLU A 604 47.17 -3.10 49.33
CA GLU A 604 48.18 -3.20 48.26
C GLU A 604 47.86 -4.31 47.25
N ARG A 605 47.44 -5.49 47.74
CA ARG A 605 46.98 -6.58 46.87
C ARG A 605 45.74 -6.16 46.08
N PHE A 606 44.76 -5.56 46.73
CA PHE A 606 43.54 -5.10 46.09
C PHE A 606 43.82 -4.02 45.03
N GLN A 607 44.78 -3.12 45.27
CA GLN A 607 45.23 -2.14 44.28
C GLN A 607 45.85 -2.81 43.05
N ALA A 608 46.70 -3.81 43.25
CA ALA A 608 47.28 -4.59 42.16
C ALA A 608 46.20 -5.35 41.36
N GLU A 609 45.19 -5.90 42.05
CA GLU A 609 44.02 -6.52 41.42
C GLU A 609 43.23 -5.51 40.57
N ILE A 610 42.96 -4.30 41.08
CA ILE A 610 42.30 -3.22 40.32
C ILE A 610 43.08 -2.89 39.06
N ILE A 611 44.40 -2.70 39.16
CA ILE A 611 45.25 -2.35 38.01
C ILE A 611 45.22 -3.47 36.95
N SER A 612 45.37 -4.73 37.38
CA SER A 612 45.31 -5.90 36.50
C SER A 612 43.96 -6.02 35.80
N TRP A 613 42.86 -5.94 36.57
CA TRP A 613 41.50 -5.98 36.05
C TRP A 613 41.23 -4.85 35.05
N LYS A 614 41.72 -3.64 35.34
CA LYS A 614 41.58 -2.46 34.46
C LYS A 614 42.23 -2.71 33.11
N GLN A 615 43.48 -3.17 33.10
CA GLN A 615 44.22 -3.50 31.87
C GLN A 615 43.49 -4.60 31.07
N GLU A 616 43.04 -5.67 31.71
CA GLU A 616 42.30 -6.73 31.02
C GLU A 616 41.00 -6.23 30.39
N SER A 617 40.26 -5.38 31.12
CA SER A 617 38.98 -4.83 30.66
C SER A 617 39.17 -3.86 29.49
N GLU A 618 40.17 -2.98 29.56
CA GLU A 618 40.54 -2.07 28.47
C GLU A 618 40.97 -2.84 27.20
N ILE A 619 41.72 -3.94 27.34
CA ILE A 619 42.07 -4.82 26.21
C ILE A 619 40.81 -5.43 25.58
N LYS A 620 39.84 -5.89 26.40
CA LYS A 620 38.57 -6.46 25.91
C LYS A 620 37.76 -5.39 25.15
N LEU A 621 37.67 -4.17 25.65
CA LEU A 621 37.01 -3.04 24.97
C LEU A 621 37.71 -2.68 23.66
N SER A 622 39.04 -2.52 23.67
CA SER A 622 39.84 -2.21 22.48
C SER A 622 39.70 -3.26 21.38
N ARG A 623 39.56 -4.55 21.73
CA ARG A 623 39.29 -5.62 20.75
C ARG A 623 37.94 -5.43 20.04
N ILE A 624 36.92 -4.93 20.74
CA ILE A 624 35.60 -4.64 20.15
C ILE A 624 35.72 -3.41 19.24
N GLU A 625 36.37 -2.34 19.69
CA GLU A 625 36.62 -1.12 18.92
C GLU A 625 37.37 -1.42 17.62
N LYS A 626 38.48 -2.18 17.69
CA LYS A 626 39.24 -2.60 16.49
C LYS A 626 38.37 -3.37 15.49
N LYS A 627 37.46 -4.22 15.97
CA LYS A 627 36.50 -4.92 15.09
C LYS A 627 35.54 -3.95 14.44
N ILE A 628 35.02 -2.96 15.17
CA ILE A 628 34.15 -1.91 14.63
C ILE A 628 34.90 -1.11 13.55
N SER A 629 36.11 -0.62 13.84
CA SER A 629 36.91 0.14 12.87
C SER A 629 37.24 -0.67 11.61
N SER A 630 37.50 -1.97 11.74
CA SER A 630 37.73 -2.86 10.58
C SER A 630 36.49 -3.01 9.70
N LEU A 631 35.29 -2.98 10.28
CA LEU A 631 34.03 -3.01 9.54
C LEU A 631 33.76 -1.65 8.90
N GLU A 632 34.01 -0.55 9.60
CA GLU A 632 33.86 0.82 9.06
C GLU A 632 34.73 1.03 7.82
N LEU A 633 35.96 0.54 7.81
CA LEU A 633 36.82 0.58 6.63
C LEU A 633 36.23 -0.19 5.43
N LYS A 634 35.60 -1.35 5.68
CA LYS A 634 34.92 -2.13 4.62
C LYS A 634 33.66 -1.44 4.10
N LEU A 635 32.99 -0.65 4.94
CA LEU A 635 31.75 0.05 4.61
C LEU A 635 31.96 1.38 3.86
N LYS A 636 33.21 1.84 3.73
CA LYS A 636 33.55 3.06 2.98
C LYS A 636 33.58 2.87 1.45
N ASP A 637 33.05 1.78 0.92
CA ASP A 637 32.97 1.57 -0.52
C ASP A 637 32.03 2.62 -1.16
N PRO A 638 32.56 3.57 -1.94
CA PRO A 638 31.75 4.66 -2.51
C PRO A 638 30.76 4.15 -3.56
N ASN A 639 30.89 2.90 -4.01
CA ASN A 639 30.02 2.34 -5.02
C ASN A 639 28.66 1.93 -4.46
N TYR A 640 28.44 1.90 -3.14
CA TYR A 640 27.16 1.49 -2.55
C TYR A 640 26.62 2.53 -1.57
N MET A 641 25.30 2.71 -1.58
CA MET A 641 24.62 3.66 -0.71
C MET A 641 23.80 2.88 0.33
N PRO A 642 24.35 2.59 1.54
CA PRO A 642 23.63 1.83 2.55
C PRO A 642 22.37 2.57 3.02
N LEU A 643 21.40 1.82 3.52
CA LEU A 643 20.22 2.40 4.18
C LEU A 643 20.64 3.17 5.44
N ASP A 644 20.29 4.44 5.49
CA ASP A 644 20.51 5.31 6.66
C ASP A 644 19.18 5.82 7.21
N LEU A 645 18.70 5.17 8.27
CA LEU A 645 17.44 5.51 8.94
C LEU A 645 17.55 6.74 9.86
N SER A 646 18.74 7.33 10.00
CA SER A 646 18.94 8.56 10.80
C SER A 646 18.63 9.85 10.02
N LEU A 647 18.50 9.76 8.70
CA LEU A 647 18.16 10.88 7.83
C LEU A 647 16.81 11.53 8.20
N ALA A 648 16.64 12.79 7.82
CA ALA A 648 15.34 13.44 7.92
C ALA A 648 14.31 12.71 7.03
N TYR A 649 13.04 12.73 7.44
CA TYR A 649 11.97 12.00 6.75
C TYR A 649 11.93 12.26 5.23
N ALA A 650 11.98 13.54 4.82
CA ALA A 650 11.95 13.91 3.40
C ALA A 650 13.15 13.36 2.61
N ASP A 651 14.36 13.45 3.17
CA ASP A 651 15.57 12.94 2.54
C ASP A 651 15.54 11.42 2.44
N LEU A 652 15.16 10.74 3.53
CA LEU A 652 15.04 9.29 3.60
C LEU A 652 14.07 8.75 2.53
N GLN A 653 12.92 9.39 2.37
CA GLN A 653 11.91 9.01 1.36
C GLN A 653 12.47 9.02 -0.07
N GLN A 654 13.35 9.97 -0.38
CA GLN A 654 13.95 10.11 -1.71
C GLN A 654 15.12 9.14 -1.97
N THR A 655 15.63 8.46 -0.95
CA THR A 655 16.76 7.53 -1.10
C THR A 655 16.40 6.31 -1.95
N ALA A 656 17.42 5.75 -2.61
CA ALA A 656 17.37 4.46 -3.30
C ALA A 656 18.45 3.53 -2.69
N PRO A 657 18.24 3.03 -1.46
CA PRO A 657 19.27 2.29 -0.73
C PRO A 657 19.73 1.06 -1.51
N TRP A 658 21.02 0.75 -1.41
CA TRP A 658 21.72 -0.33 -2.10
C TRP A 658 21.72 -0.24 -3.64
N SER A 659 20.90 0.60 -4.25
CA SER A 659 20.72 0.65 -5.69
C SER A 659 21.69 1.65 -6.33
N THR A 660 22.58 1.15 -7.18
CA THR A 660 23.58 1.96 -7.90
C THR A 660 23.20 2.07 -9.37
N LYS A 661 23.68 3.09 -10.07
CA LYS A 661 23.44 3.21 -11.53
C LYS A 661 23.94 1.97 -12.26
N GLU A 662 25.14 1.49 -11.92
CA GLU A 662 25.73 0.30 -12.52
C GLU A 662 24.86 -0.94 -12.29
N TYR A 663 24.44 -1.18 -11.05
CA TYR A 663 23.58 -2.32 -10.72
C TYR A 663 22.28 -2.27 -11.53
N ARG A 664 21.63 -1.10 -11.58
CA ARG A 664 20.40 -0.90 -12.36
C ARG A 664 20.61 -1.13 -13.86
N THR A 665 21.75 -0.72 -14.42
CA THR A 665 22.08 -0.99 -15.81
C THR A 665 22.22 -2.49 -16.08
N GLU A 666 22.86 -3.24 -15.18
CA GLU A 666 23.01 -4.69 -15.33
C GLU A 666 21.69 -5.45 -15.12
N GLN A 667 20.79 -4.99 -14.24
CA GLN A 667 19.43 -5.52 -14.09
C GLN A 667 18.60 -5.33 -15.38
N SER A 668 18.66 -4.15 -16.00
CA SER A 668 17.97 -3.88 -17.27
C SER A 668 18.49 -4.75 -18.42
N LYS A 669 19.81 -4.97 -18.50
CA LYS A 669 20.41 -5.91 -19.46
C LYS A 669 19.90 -7.34 -19.24
N LEU A 670 19.80 -7.77 -17.98
CA LEU A 670 19.28 -9.10 -17.64
C LEU A 670 17.84 -9.29 -18.12
N PHE A 671 16.99 -8.27 -17.96
CA PHE A 671 15.62 -8.27 -18.49
C PHE A 671 15.61 -8.41 -20.03
N ILE A 672 16.48 -7.70 -20.75
CA ILE A 672 16.57 -7.80 -22.22
C ILE A 672 16.96 -9.24 -22.64
N TYR A 673 17.92 -9.86 -21.95
CA TYR A 673 18.23 -11.28 -22.20
C TYR A 673 17.08 -12.22 -21.84
N ALA A 674 16.27 -11.89 -20.83
CA ALA A 674 15.08 -12.68 -20.48
C ALA A 674 14.06 -12.70 -21.63
N LEU A 675 13.87 -11.57 -22.34
CA LEU A 675 13.03 -11.51 -23.53
C LEU A 675 13.55 -12.43 -24.65
N ALA A 676 14.87 -12.45 -24.86
CA ALA A 676 15.50 -13.35 -25.85
C ALA A 676 15.29 -14.83 -25.50
N VAL A 677 15.49 -15.20 -24.23
CA VAL A 677 15.21 -16.55 -23.71
C VAL A 677 13.76 -16.95 -23.95
N ARG A 678 12.81 -16.04 -23.71
CA ARG A 678 11.38 -16.30 -23.95
C ARG A 678 11.07 -16.52 -25.42
N LYS A 679 11.58 -15.67 -26.32
CA LYS A 679 11.33 -15.81 -27.78
C LYS A 679 11.89 -17.14 -28.29
N GLN A 680 13.10 -17.51 -27.86
CA GLN A 680 13.72 -18.80 -28.18
C GLN A 680 12.90 -19.99 -27.64
N PHE A 681 12.41 -19.90 -26.39
CA PHE A 681 11.59 -20.95 -25.80
C PHE A 681 10.23 -21.10 -26.49
N LEU A 682 9.61 -19.99 -26.91
CA LEU A 682 8.39 -20.01 -27.72
C LEU A 682 8.62 -20.66 -29.09
N HIS A 683 9.77 -20.39 -29.73
CA HIS A 683 10.14 -21.03 -30.99
C HIS A 683 10.22 -22.56 -30.83
N GLU A 684 10.92 -23.01 -29.79
CA GLU A 684 11.07 -24.43 -29.46
C GLU A 684 9.73 -25.08 -29.11
N ASN A 685 8.72 -24.32 -28.66
CA ASN A 685 7.39 -24.80 -28.28
C ASN A 685 6.25 -24.26 -29.17
N SER A 686 6.56 -23.87 -30.42
CA SER A 686 5.65 -23.18 -31.34
C SER A 686 4.34 -23.95 -31.61
N LYS A 687 4.39 -25.29 -31.57
CA LYS A 687 3.20 -26.16 -31.67
C LYS A 687 2.21 -25.94 -30.52
N SER A 688 2.68 -25.79 -29.29
CA SER A 688 1.84 -25.53 -28.12
C SER A 688 1.24 -24.12 -28.18
N LEU A 689 2.00 -23.13 -28.66
CA LEU A 689 1.48 -21.79 -28.92
C LEU A 689 0.35 -21.80 -29.97
N LYS A 690 0.55 -22.51 -31.09
CA LYS A 690 -0.48 -22.71 -32.12
C LYS A 690 -1.69 -23.48 -31.59
N GLY A 691 -1.46 -24.49 -30.76
CA GLY A 691 -2.53 -25.23 -30.05
C GLY A 691 -3.35 -24.32 -29.15
N SER A 692 -2.69 -23.37 -28.48
CA SER A 692 -3.35 -22.41 -27.59
C SER A 692 -4.26 -21.45 -28.37
N TRP A 693 -3.79 -20.96 -29.52
CA TRP A 693 -4.63 -20.21 -30.46
C TRP A 693 -5.84 -21.03 -30.93
N ASN A 694 -5.65 -22.29 -31.34
CA ASN A 694 -6.75 -23.16 -31.78
C ASN A 694 -7.83 -23.35 -30.69
N ILE A 695 -7.40 -23.54 -29.44
CA ILE A 695 -8.30 -23.74 -28.30
C ILE A 695 -9.09 -22.46 -28.02
N TRP A 696 -8.40 -21.32 -27.90
CA TRP A 696 -9.05 -20.05 -27.57
C TRP A 696 -9.92 -19.49 -28.71
N ASN A 697 -9.53 -19.68 -29.97
CA ASN A 697 -10.33 -19.29 -31.13
C ASN A 697 -11.61 -20.13 -31.27
N ARG A 698 -11.68 -21.30 -30.62
CA ARG A 698 -12.84 -22.20 -30.60
C ARG A 698 -13.24 -22.58 -29.18
N ILE A 699 -13.20 -21.63 -28.26
CA ILE A 699 -13.35 -21.88 -26.81
C ILE A 699 -14.62 -22.67 -26.45
N ALA A 700 -15.70 -22.50 -27.23
CA ALA A 700 -16.96 -23.24 -27.07
C ALA A 700 -16.76 -24.77 -27.19
N ASP A 701 -15.94 -25.24 -28.13
CA ASP A 701 -15.65 -26.67 -28.37
C ASP A 701 -14.94 -27.34 -27.16
N TYR A 702 -14.32 -26.53 -26.30
CA TYR A 702 -13.53 -26.97 -25.14
C TYR A 702 -14.21 -26.65 -23.80
N SER A 703 -15.38 -26.01 -23.82
CA SER A 703 -16.12 -25.62 -22.61
C SER A 703 -16.80 -26.81 -21.91
N VAL A 704 -16.67 -28.02 -22.46
CA VAL A 704 -17.19 -29.26 -21.87
C VAL A 704 -16.34 -29.72 -20.67
N PRO A 705 -16.94 -30.33 -19.62
CA PRO A 705 -16.25 -30.63 -18.35
C PRO A 705 -14.89 -31.34 -18.48
N HIS A 706 -14.80 -32.37 -19.32
CA HIS A 706 -13.58 -33.17 -19.50
C HIS A 706 -12.48 -32.46 -20.32
N LYS A 707 -12.78 -31.36 -21.02
CA LYS A 707 -11.81 -30.56 -21.81
C LYS A 707 -11.53 -29.18 -21.21
N LYS A 708 -12.32 -28.73 -20.24
CA LYS A 708 -12.23 -27.38 -19.65
C LYS A 708 -10.83 -27.02 -19.14
N HIS A 709 -10.08 -28.00 -18.61
CA HIS A 709 -8.69 -27.81 -18.18
C HIS A 709 -7.75 -27.35 -19.31
N LEU A 710 -8.03 -27.71 -20.57
CA LEU A 710 -7.23 -27.30 -21.74
C LEU A 710 -7.30 -25.79 -21.97
N ILE A 711 -8.39 -25.14 -21.57
CA ILE A 711 -8.54 -23.68 -21.69
C ILE A 711 -7.53 -22.97 -20.79
N ALA A 712 -7.35 -23.46 -19.56
CA ALA A 712 -6.35 -22.93 -18.63
C ALA A 712 -4.91 -23.18 -19.14
N TYR A 713 -4.61 -24.38 -19.66
CA TYR A 713 -3.28 -24.65 -20.22
C TYR A 713 -2.98 -23.78 -21.44
N ALA A 714 -3.98 -23.57 -22.31
CA ALA A 714 -3.85 -22.67 -23.44
C ALA A 714 -3.69 -21.21 -23.00
N TRP A 715 -4.38 -20.79 -21.94
CA TRP A 715 -4.22 -19.46 -21.36
C TRP A 715 -2.79 -19.21 -20.88
N ASP A 716 -2.19 -20.20 -20.20
CA ASP A 716 -0.83 -20.06 -19.69
C ASP A 716 0.16 -19.77 -20.81
N TRP A 717 0.00 -20.38 -21.98
CA TRP A 717 0.79 -20.08 -23.17
C TRP A 717 0.49 -18.72 -23.78
N VAL A 718 -0.79 -18.30 -23.84
CA VAL A 718 -1.17 -16.98 -24.35
C VAL A 718 -0.56 -15.87 -23.51
N ASN A 719 -0.69 -15.95 -22.17
CA ASN A 719 -0.13 -14.96 -21.26
C ASN A 719 1.40 -15.09 -21.10
N PHE A 720 1.97 -16.27 -21.37
CA PHE A 720 3.42 -16.39 -21.48
C PHE A 720 3.96 -15.76 -22.78
N ALA A 721 3.25 -15.87 -23.90
CA ALA A 721 3.67 -15.25 -25.16
C ALA A 721 3.57 -13.72 -25.13
N ILE A 722 2.52 -13.19 -24.51
CA ILE A 722 2.32 -11.74 -24.32
C ILE A 722 2.48 -11.44 -22.82
N PRO A 723 3.63 -10.87 -22.38
CA PRO A 723 3.95 -10.72 -20.97
C PRO A 723 2.86 -10.07 -20.13
N VAL A 724 2.23 -9.01 -20.61
CA VAL A 724 1.17 -8.28 -19.90
C VAL A 724 -0.11 -8.29 -20.72
N ILE A 725 -1.18 -8.91 -20.22
CA ILE A 725 -2.52 -8.78 -20.81
C ILE A 725 -3.37 -7.94 -19.88
N SER A 726 -4.18 -7.05 -20.43
CA SER A 726 -5.08 -6.21 -19.63
C SER A 726 -6.55 -6.43 -19.99
N THR A 727 -7.46 -6.19 -19.05
CA THR A 727 -8.91 -6.23 -19.30
C THR A 727 -9.64 -5.29 -18.34
N THR A 728 -10.84 -4.85 -18.69
CA THR A 728 -11.73 -4.23 -17.70
C THR A 728 -12.45 -5.27 -16.86
N PHE A 729 -12.86 -4.89 -15.65
CA PHE A 729 -13.71 -5.74 -14.81
C PHE A 729 -15.01 -6.13 -15.52
N ALA A 730 -15.64 -5.19 -16.24
CA ALA A 730 -16.88 -5.44 -16.98
C ALA A 730 -16.73 -6.50 -18.09
N SER A 731 -15.51 -6.69 -18.62
CA SER A 731 -15.24 -7.71 -19.64
C SER A 731 -14.66 -9.01 -19.06
N PHE A 732 -14.41 -9.05 -17.74
CA PHE A 732 -13.66 -10.12 -17.10
C PHE A 732 -14.41 -11.45 -17.13
N HIS A 733 -15.68 -11.45 -16.69
CA HIS A 733 -16.55 -12.62 -16.76
C HIS A 733 -16.61 -13.15 -18.20
N GLY A 734 -16.96 -12.31 -19.17
CA GLY A 734 -17.11 -12.72 -20.57
C GLY A 734 -15.83 -13.29 -21.19
N MET A 735 -14.64 -12.85 -20.75
CA MET A 735 -13.36 -13.38 -21.22
C MET A 735 -12.97 -14.69 -20.53
N PHE A 736 -13.22 -14.82 -19.23
CA PHE A 736 -12.72 -15.91 -18.38
C PHE A 736 -13.82 -16.84 -17.84
N ARG A 737 -15.05 -16.78 -18.38
CA ARG A 737 -16.22 -17.58 -17.96
C ARG A 737 -15.92 -19.07 -17.78
N ASN A 738 -15.06 -19.61 -18.64
CA ASN A 738 -14.70 -21.03 -18.64
C ASN A 738 -13.49 -21.39 -17.76
N MET A 739 -12.94 -20.43 -17.02
CA MET A 739 -11.81 -20.63 -16.13
C MET A 739 -12.26 -20.62 -14.66
N GLY A 740 -11.76 -21.57 -13.87
CA GLY A 740 -12.14 -21.76 -12.47
C GLY A 740 -11.36 -20.89 -11.48
N ALA A 741 -11.59 -21.11 -10.18
CA ALA A 741 -10.89 -20.41 -9.11
C ALA A 741 -9.37 -20.65 -9.17
N GLY A 742 -8.57 -19.62 -8.85
CA GLY A 742 -7.11 -19.71 -8.86
C GLY A 742 -6.47 -20.08 -10.21
N SER A 743 -7.13 -19.82 -11.34
CA SER A 743 -6.62 -20.10 -12.68
C SER A 743 -5.67 -19.03 -13.24
N ILE A 744 -5.70 -17.82 -12.68
CA ILE A 744 -4.86 -16.67 -13.04
C ILE A 744 -3.75 -16.52 -12.01
N ALA A 745 -2.51 -16.45 -12.46
CA ALA A 745 -1.34 -16.44 -11.58
C ALA A 745 -1.22 -15.15 -10.75
N ASN A 746 -1.10 -14.00 -11.42
CA ASN A 746 -0.95 -12.70 -10.77
C ASN A 746 -1.93 -11.71 -11.39
N LEU A 747 -2.82 -11.16 -10.56
CA LEU A 747 -3.72 -10.08 -10.91
C LEU A 747 -3.20 -8.76 -10.33
N PHE A 748 -2.96 -7.80 -11.21
CA PHE A 748 -2.64 -6.43 -10.85
C PHE A 748 -3.86 -5.56 -11.13
N ILE A 749 -4.34 -4.82 -10.13
CA ILE A 749 -5.49 -3.93 -10.29
C ILE A 749 -4.95 -2.49 -10.29
N ASP A 750 -5.15 -1.77 -11.39
CA ASP A 750 -4.77 -0.36 -11.49
C ASP A 750 -6.00 0.55 -11.35
N GLU A 751 -5.78 1.73 -10.77
CA GLU A 751 -6.83 2.69 -10.40
C GLU A 751 -7.90 2.07 -9.47
N ALA A 752 -7.48 1.20 -8.56
CA ALA A 752 -8.38 0.44 -7.67
C ALA A 752 -9.25 1.32 -6.76
N GLY A 753 -8.84 2.58 -6.52
CA GLY A 753 -9.61 3.55 -5.74
C GLY A 753 -10.92 4.00 -6.40
N GLN A 754 -11.12 3.73 -7.69
CA GLN A 754 -12.35 4.08 -8.43
C GLN A 754 -13.19 2.86 -8.82
N ALA A 755 -12.73 1.66 -8.49
CA ALA A 755 -13.47 0.46 -8.76
C ALA A 755 -14.39 0.17 -7.56
N THR A 756 -15.66 -0.11 -7.83
CA THR A 756 -16.56 -0.60 -6.79
C THR A 756 -16.09 -1.98 -6.32
N PRO A 757 -16.17 -2.31 -5.02
CA PRO A 757 -15.72 -3.59 -4.49
C PRO A 757 -16.21 -4.82 -5.26
N GLN A 758 -17.51 -4.86 -5.56
CA GLN A 758 -18.16 -5.97 -6.24
C GLN A 758 -17.66 -6.21 -7.66
N SER A 759 -17.15 -5.18 -8.34
CA SER A 759 -16.63 -5.31 -9.71
C SER A 759 -15.38 -6.19 -9.80
N ALA A 760 -14.60 -6.28 -8.72
CA ALA A 760 -13.35 -7.05 -8.68
C ALA A 760 -13.53 -8.53 -8.28
N VAL A 761 -14.69 -8.92 -7.73
CA VAL A 761 -14.93 -10.26 -7.17
C VAL A 761 -14.61 -11.37 -8.17
N GLY A 762 -15.12 -11.26 -9.40
CA GLY A 762 -14.86 -12.24 -10.46
C GLY A 762 -13.39 -12.38 -10.85
N ALA A 763 -12.62 -11.29 -10.73
CA ALA A 763 -11.20 -11.29 -11.00
C ALA A 763 -10.40 -11.90 -9.84
N ILE A 764 -10.72 -11.52 -8.61
CA ILE A 764 -10.08 -12.03 -7.39
C ILE A 764 -10.32 -13.53 -7.24
N LEU A 765 -11.54 -14.00 -7.46
CA LEU A 765 -11.90 -15.42 -7.36
C LEU A 765 -11.06 -16.31 -8.30
N ARG A 766 -10.76 -15.82 -9.50
CA ARG A 766 -9.93 -16.52 -10.48
C ARG A 766 -8.43 -16.36 -10.23
N SER A 767 -7.99 -15.55 -9.28
CA SER A 767 -6.58 -15.19 -9.12
C SER A 767 -5.91 -15.93 -7.97
N LYS A 768 -4.61 -16.22 -8.07
CA LYS A 768 -3.80 -16.78 -6.97
C LYS A 768 -3.17 -15.69 -6.10
N LYS A 769 -2.83 -14.56 -6.72
CA LYS A 769 -2.22 -13.38 -6.07
C LYS A 769 -2.83 -12.10 -6.64
N VAL A 770 -3.05 -11.12 -5.77
CA VAL A 770 -3.64 -9.82 -6.09
C VAL A 770 -2.73 -8.71 -5.55
N MET A 771 -2.45 -7.74 -6.41
CA MET A 771 -1.83 -6.49 -6.03
C MET A 771 -2.68 -5.34 -6.57
N ALA A 772 -3.26 -4.52 -5.69
CA ALA A 772 -4.02 -3.35 -6.09
C ALA A 772 -3.19 -2.08 -5.90
N VAL A 773 -3.21 -1.22 -6.91
CA VAL A 773 -2.56 0.08 -6.90
C VAL A 773 -3.61 1.14 -7.21
N GLY A 774 -3.69 2.14 -6.35
CA GLY A 774 -4.78 3.10 -6.39
C GLY A 774 -4.63 4.13 -5.28
N ASP A 775 -5.63 4.99 -5.16
CA ASP A 775 -5.63 6.08 -4.21
C ASP A 775 -7.07 6.43 -3.83
N PRO A 776 -7.54 6.05 -2.64
CA PRO A 776 -8.89 6.35 -2.17
C PRO A 776 -9.14 7.85 -1.97
N ALA A 777 -8.09 8.67 -1.83
CA ALA A 777 -8.22 10.12 -1.67
C ALA A 777 -8.44 10.87 -3.01
N GLN A 778 -8.37 10.16 -4.14
CA GLN A 778 -8.85 10.63 -5.45
C GLN A 778 -10.35 10.35 -5.59
N ILE A 779 -10.88 10.39 -6.82
CA ILE A 779 -12.33 10.28 -7.03
C ILE A 779 -12.84 8.87 -6.65
N PRO A 780 -13.87 8.76 -5.79
CA PRO A 780 -14.45 7.48 -5.42
C PRO A 780 -15.20 6.83 -6.60
N PRO A 781 -15.54 5.52 -6.48
CA PRO A 781 -16.38 4.85 -7.46
C PRO A 781 -17.72 5.57 -7.62
N VAL A 782 -18.26 5.58 -8.85
CA VAL A 782 -19.59 6.13 -9.10
C VAL A 782 -20.61 5.01 -8.97
N ILE A 783 -21.45 5.08 -7.93
CA ILE A 783 -22.61 4.19 -7.78
C ILE A 783 -23.85 4.89 -8.33
N PRO A 784 -24.61 4.27 -9.26
CA PRO A 784 -25.79 4.90 -9.86
C PRO A 784 -27.03 4.88 -8.95
N LEU A 785 -26.97 4.19 -7.81
CA LEU A 785 -28.04 4.07 -6.83
C LEU A 785 -27.90 5.13 -5.74
N SER A 786 -29.03 5.66 -5.28
CA SER A 786 -29.10 6.57 -4.12
C SER A 786 -28.63 5.87 -2.85
N ASN A 787 -27.99 6.63 -1.95
CA ASN A 787 -27.52 6.10 -0.66
C ASN A 787 -28.65 5.43 0.15
N GLY A 788 -29.88 5.97 0.10
CA GLY A 788 -31.02 5.39 0.81
C GLY A 788 -31.36 3.95 0.43
N LEU A 789 -31.35 3.66 -0.88
CA LEU A 789 -31.57 2.30 -1.38
C LEU A 789 -30.43 1.37 -0.96
N ILE A 790 -29.19 1.86 -0.95
CA ILE A 790 -28.04 1.06 -0.55
C ILE A 790 -28.12 0.70 0.94
N SER A 791 -28.46 1.65 1.80
CA SER A 791 -28.68 1.43 3.23
C SER A 791 -29.81 0.42 3.49
N LEU A 792 -30.90 0.49 2.71
CA LEU A 792 -32.00 -0.49 2.77
C LEU A 792 -31.53 -1.90 2.41
N ILE A 793 -30.76 -2.05 1.34
CA ILE A 793 -30.22 -3.34 0.90
C ILE A 793 -29.24 -3.90 1.95
N ALA A 794 -28.37 -3.06 2.51
CA ALA A 794 -27.43 -3.46 3.55
C ALA A 794 -28.16 -3.96 4.81
N ASN A 795 -29.17 -3.22 5.27
CA ASN A 795 -29.98 -3.59 6.43
C ASN A 795 -30.76 -4.90 6.19
N LYS A 796 -31.44 -5.03 5.05
CA LYS A 796 -32.16 -6.26 4.66
C LYS A 796 -31.29 -7.50 4.76
N ASN A 797 -30.04 -7.40 4.32
CA ASN A 797 -29.11 -8.53 4.25
C ASN A 797 -28.23 -8.66 5.51
N ASN A 798 -28.38 -7.79 6.53
CA ASN A 798 -27.49 -7.70 7.69
C ASN A 798 -26.01 -7.59 7.30
N ALA A 799 -25.71 -6.76 6.29
CA ALA A 799 -24.35 -6.48 5.83
C ALA A 799 -23.83 -5.17 6.42
N SER A 800 -22.49 -5.03 6.48
CA SER A 800 -21.87 -3.76 6.86
C SER A 800 -22.22 -2.69 5.83
N GLU A 801 -22.87 -1.62 6.29
CA GLU A 801 -23.23 -0.49 5.43
C GLU A 801 -21.98 0.19 4.84
N GLN A 802 -20.85 0.19 5.54
CA GLN A 802 -19.60 0.80 5.05
C GLN A 802 -19.04 0.10 3.80
N ILE A 803 -19.14 -1.23 3.75
CA ILE A 803 -18.64 -2.05 2.63
C ILE A 803 -19.63 -2.01 1.44
N VAL A 804 -20.90 -1.80 1.74
CA VAL A 804 -22.00 -1.86 0.77
C VAL A 804 -22.32 -0.48 0.19
N ASN A 805 -22.20 0.58 0.99
CA ASN A 805 -22.26 1.96 0.53
C ASN A 805 -21.02 2.28 -0.32
N GLY A 806 -21.16 3.20 -1.28
CA GLY A 806 -20.09 3.50 -2.23
C GLY A 806 -18.88 4.27 -1.67
N ASP A 807 -18.75 4.39 -0.35
CA ASP A 807 -17.61 5.04 0.29
C ASP A 807 -16.36 4.16 0.21
N GLU A 808 -16.54 2.84 0.13
CA GLU A 808 -15.45 1.90 -0.08
C GLU A 808 -15.17 1.61 -1.57
N SER A 809 -13.91 1.27 -1.84
CA SER A 809 -13.42 0.90 -3.17
C SER A 809 -12.67 -0.42 -3.12
N VAL A 810 -12.31 -0.96 -4.28
CA VAL A 810 -11.39 -2.12 -4.33
C VAL A 810 -10.09 -1.82 -3.58
N GLN A 811 -9.61 -0.58 -3.60
CA GLN A 811 -8.40 -0.20 -2.88
C GLN A 811 -8.57 -0.28 -1.36
N THR A 812 -9.67 0.20 -0.78
CA THR A 812 -9.87 0.20 0.68
C THR A 812 -9.97 -1.21 1.23
N LEU A 813 -10.67 -2.11 0.53
CA LEU A 813 -10.74 -3.53 0.90
C LEU A 813 -9.39 -4.25 0.72
N VAL A 814 -8.64 -3.95 -0.34
CA VAL A 814 -7.30 -4.52 -0.50
C VAL A 814 -6.33 -3.99 0.57
N ASP A 815 -6.47 -2.74 0.98
CA ASP A 815 -5.67 -2.12 2.04
C ASP A 815 -5.96 -2.80 3.39
N SER A 816 -7.22 -3.04 3.74
CA SER A 816 -7.61 -3.78 4.96
C SER A 816 -7.16 -5.25 4.92
N ALA A 817 -7.17 -5.88 3.73
CA ALA A 817 -6.67 -7.23 3.48
C ALA A 817 -5.14 -7.37 3.46
N SER A 818 -4.41 -6.24 3.53
CA SER A 818 -2.96 -6.20 3.44
C SER A 818 -2.29 -6.32 4.81
N ARG A 819 -1.23 -7.14 4.85
CA ARG A 819 -0.36 -7.27 6.03
C ARG A 819 0.50 -6.03 6.25
N PHE A 820 1.00 -5.43 5.18
CA PHE A 820 1.86 -4.25 5.20
C PHE A 820 1.08 -3.03 4.74
N GLY A 821 1.26 -1.91 5.43
CA GLY A 821 0.56 -0.68 5.14
C GLY A 821 1.04 0.45 6.03
N TYR A 822 0.25 1.50 6.15
CA TYR A 822 0.56 2.67 6.94
C TYR A 822 -0.67 3.13 7.70
N GLN A 823 -0.51 3.38 8.99
CA GLN A 823 -1.54 3.97 9.84
C GLN A 823 -1.55 5.49 9.63
N LYS A 824 -2.48 5.99 8.81
CA LYS A 824 -2.54 7.41 8.43
C LYS A 824 -3.19 8.29 9.49
N THR A 825 -4.24 7.79 10.12
CA THR A 825 -4.90 8.39 11.30
C THR A 825 -5.23 7.30 12.31
N GLU A 826 -5.83 7.59 13.47
CA GLU A 826 -6.22 6.56 14.44
C GLU A 826 -7.18 5.52 13.86
N ASP A 827 -8.05 5.92 12.93
CA ASP A 827 -9.09 5.06 12.33
C ASP A 827 -8.78 4.65 10.87
N GLU A 828 -7.76 5.23 10.23
CA GLU A 828 -7.49 5.01 8.80
C GLU A 828 -6.19 4.22 8.56
N TRP A 829 -6.36 2.97 8.10
CA TRP A 829 -5.29 2.12 7.59
C TRP A 829 -5.27 2.16 6.06
N ILE A 830 -4.10 2.44 5.48
CA ILE A 830 -3.90 2.41 4.03
C ILE A 830 -2.83 1.38 3.65
N GLY A 831 -2.84 0.95 2.39
CA GLY A 831 -1.82 0.09 1.82
C GLY A 831 -0.44 0.77 1.82
N MET A 832 0.57 0.07 1.29
CA MET A 832 1.95 0.59 1.29
C MET A 832 2.02 1.93 0.55
N PRO A 833 2.33 3.05 1.24
CA PRO A 833 2.13 4.37 0.65
C PRO A 833 3.35 4.83 -0.15
N LEU A 834 3.12 5.46 -1.31
CA LEU A 834 4.18 6.05 -2.13
C LEU A 834 4.25 7.57 -1.88
N TRP A 835 5.28 8.05 -1.19
CA TRP A 835 5.30 9.45 -0.73
C TRP A 835 6.00 10.45 -1.64
N VAL A 836 6.93 10.01 -2.50
CA VAL A 836 7.75 10.94 -3.30
C VAL A 836 7.03 11.37 -4.58
N HIS A 837 6.69 12.66 -4.66
CA HIS A 837 5.98 13.28 -5.76
C HIS A 837 6.89 13.90 -6.80
N ARG A 838 6.60 13.68 -8.09
CA ARG A 838 7.42 14.16 -9.23
C ARG A 838 6.62 14.81 -10.36
N ARG A 839 5.34 15.15 -10.16
CA ARG A 839 4.45 15.63 -11.25
C ARG A 839 4.17 17.13 -11.23
N CYS A 840 3.54 17.61 -10.16
CA CYS A 840 3.13 19.01 -10.04
C CYS A 840 4.08 19.79 -9.14
N LEU A 841 4.32 21.04 -9.53
CA LEU A 841 5.08 22.01 -8.75
C LEU A 841 4.22 22.55 -7.60
N ASP A 842 4.87 23.26 -6.68
CA ASP A 842 4.17 24.04 -5.66
C ASP A 842 3.53 25.30 -6.30
N PRO A 843 2.31 25.77 -5.95
CA PRO A 843 1.49 25.40 -4.79
C PRO A 843 0.59 24.17 -4.96
N MET A 844 0.44 23.62 -6.18
CA MET A 844 -0.47 22.48 -6.41
C MET A 844 -0.12 21.27 -5.55
N PHE A 845 1.18 21.01 -5.37
CA PHE A 845 1.69 20.00 -4.46
C PHE A 845 1.23 20.26 -3.01
N SER A 846 1.51 21.45 -2.46
CA SER A 846 1.13 21.78 -1.07
C SER A 846 -0.38 21.76 -0.85
N ILE A 847 -1.18 22.24 -1.81
CA ILE A 847 -2.65 22.15 -1.75
C ILE A 847 -3.07 20.69 -1.55
N SER A 848 -2.62 19.81 -2.45
CA SER A 848 -2.93 18.38 -2.44
C SER A 848 -2.45 17.68 -1.16
N ASN A 849 -1.20 17.93 -0.74
CA ASN A 849 -0.59 17.32 0.43
C ASN A 849 -1.31 17.68 1.74
N GLN A 850 -1.75 18.94 1.88
CA GLN A 850 -2.44 19.41 3.09
C GLN A 850 -3.89 18.93 3.18
N ILE A 851 -4.63 18.89 2.06
CA ILE A 851 -6.06 18.54 2.07
C ILE A 851 -6.31 17.03 2.08
N SER A 852 -5.39 16.21 1.53
CA SER A 852 -5.65 14.77 1.30
C SER A 852 -4.67 13.81 1.98
N TYR A 853 -3.42 14.24 2.24
CA TYR A 853 -2.34 13.30 2.64
C TYR A 853 -1.66 13.66 3.96
N ALA A 854 -2.29 14.52 4.78
CA ALA A 854 -1.81 14.89 6.11
C ALA A 854 -0.34 15.35 6.16
N GLY A 855 0.14 15.98 5.08
CA GLY A 855 1.53 16.45 4.98
C GLY A 855 2.58 15.36 4.78
N GLN A 856 2.20 14.10 4.55
CA GLN A 856 3.13 12.97 4.43
C GLN A 856 3.86 12.90 3.08
N MET A 857 3.32 13.50 2.02
CA MET A 857 4.00 13.51 0.71
C MET A 857 5.25 14.39 0.75
N VAL A 858 6.24 14.02 -0.07
CA VAL A 858 7.52 14.70 -0.21
C VAL A 858 7.70 15.12 -1.67
N LEU A 859 7.94 16.41 -1.91
CA LEU A 859 8.25 16.91 -3.24
C LEU A 859 9.70 16.55 -3.57
N ALA A 860 9.94 15.91 -4.72
CA ALA A 860 11.29 15.53 -5.10
C ALA A 860 12.19 16.75 -5.35
N ASP A 861 13.48 16.66 -5.02
CA ASP A 861 14.44 17.78 -5.16
C ASP A 861 14.55 18.32 -6.60
N SER A 862 14.32 17.43 -7.59
CA SER A 862 14.27 17.79 -9.01
C SER A 862 13.10 18.71 -9.38
N MET A 863 12.13 18.89 -8.49
CA MET A 863 10.91 19.70 -8.66
C MET A 863 10.94 20.99 -7.85
N SER A 864 12.14 21.47 -7.47
CA SER A 864 12.35 22.67 -6.65
C SER A 864 11.90 24.00 -7.29
N GLN A 865 11.52 23.99 -8.57
CA GLN A 865 10.97 25.18 -9.22
C GLN A 865 9.57 25.51 -8.67
N ALA A 866 9.33 26.79 -8.36
CA ALA A 866 7.99 27.27 -8.02
C ALA A 866 7.08 27.26 -9.25
N GLY A 867 5.90 26.66 -9.10
CA GLY A 867 4.77 26.85 -10.00
C GLY A 867 4.00 28.12 -9.65
N LYS A 868 2.79 28.25 -10.21
CA LYS A 868 1.90 29.39 -9.94
C LYS A 868 0.52 28.90 -9.53
N GLY A 869 -0.13 29.62 -8.64
CA GLY A 869 -1.55 29.40 -8.40
C GLY A 869 -2.21 30.61 -7.79
N ALA A 870 -3.50 30.79 -8.09
CA ALA A 870 -4.30 31.86 -7.52
C ALA A 870 -5.78 31.50 -7.46
N TRP A 871 -6.47 32.10 -6.49
CA TRP A 871 -7.93 32.15 -6.48
C TRP A 871 -8.40 33.44 -7.16
N VAL A 872 -9.02 33.30 -8.31
CA VAL A 872 -9.58 34.39 -9.11
C VAL A 872 -11.01 34.66 -8.63
N ASP A 873 -11.17 35.73 -7.86
CA ASP A 873 -12.45 36.11 -7.24
C ASP A 873 -13.40 36.73 -8.28
N ILE A 874 -14.38 35.94 -8.73
CA ILE A 874 -15.38 36.35 -9.72
C ILE A 874 -16.78 35.93 -9.24
N SER A 875 -17.53 36.92 -8.73
CA SER A 875 -18.95 36.79 -8.38
C SER A 875 -19.86 37.11 -9.57
N GLY A 876 -21.05 36.52 -9.60
CA GLY A 876 -22.05 36.79 -10.65
C GLY A 876 -23.39 36.11 -10.36
N ARG A 877 -24.38 36.33 -11.22
CA ARG A 877 -25.64 35.57 -11.17
C ARG A 877 -25.45 34.21 -11.80
N SER A 878 -26.06 33.19 -11.21
CA SER A 878 -26.01 31.83 -11.74
C SER A 878 -27.30 31.44 -12.47
N ASP A 879 -27.15 30.62 -13.51
CA ASP A 879 -28.22 29.88 -14.17
C ASP A 879 -27.86 28.39 -14.13
N ASP A 880 -28.53 27.63 -13.24
CA ASP A 880 -28.19 26.25 -12.87
C ASP A 880 -26.67 26.06 -12.71
N LYS A 881 -26.12 26.75 -11.70
CA LYS A 881 -24.71 26.73 -11.28
C LYS A 881 -23.74 27.39 -12.26
N PHE A 882 -24.15 27.73 -13.49
CA PHE A 882 -23.30 28.43 -14.45
C PHE A 882 -23.30 29.94 -14.21
N VAL A 883 -22.11 30.51 -14.01
CA VAL A 883 -21.91 31.95 -13.81
C VAL A 883 -21.24 32.54 -15.05
N GLN A 884 -21.96 33.38 -15.79
CA GLN A 884 -21.50 33.88 -17.09
C GLN A 884 -20.24 34.76 -16.95
N GLU A 885 -20.11 35.52 -15.86
CA GLU A 885 -18.96 36.37 -15.57
C GLU A 885 -17.66 35.56 -15.43
N GLN A 886 -17.73 34.37 -14.83
CA GLN A 886 -16.60 33.45 -14.73
C GLN A 886 -16.17 32.93 -16.12
N ALA A 887 -17.14 32.58 -16.97
CA ALA A 887 -16.88 32.14 -18.35
C ALA A 887 -16.29 33.25 -19.22
N ASN A 888 -16.76 34.49 -19.05
CA ASN A 888 -16.22 35.68 -19.73
C ASN A 888 -14.76 35.93 -19.35
N TRP A 889 -14.44 35.91 -18.06
CA TRP A 889 -13.08 36.07 -17.59
C TRP A 889 -12.16 34.98 -18.16
N LEU A 890 -12.58 33.72 -18.06
CA LEU A 890 -11.79 32.59 -18.56
C LEU A 890 -11.53 32.68 -20.07
N LYS A 891 -12.56 33.05 -20.85
CA LYS A 891 -12.44 33.26 -22.30
C LYS A 891 -11.38 34.31 -22.63
N ASN A 892 -11.42 35.45 -21.95
CA ASN A 892 -10.47 36.55 -22.16
C ASN A 892 -9.04 36.15 -21.76
N GLU A 893 -8.88 35.42 -20.65
CA GLU A 893 -7.57 34.95 -20.21
C GLU A 893 -6.96 33.92 -21.18
N ILE A 894 -7.76 32.98 -21.69
CA ILE A 894 -7.30 32.02 -22.70
C ILE A 894 -6.88 32.75 -23.99
N LEU A 895 -7.66 33.74 -24.45
CA LEU A 895 -7.32 34.57 -25.61
C LEU A 895 -6.03 35.37 -25.41
N ARG A 896 -5.85 35.95 -24.22
CA ARG A 896 -4.63 36.68 -23.86
C ARG A 896 -3.41 35.76 -23.97
N ARG A 897 -3.44 34.59 -23.32
CA ARG A 897 -2.32 33.63 -23.36
C ARG A 897 -2.03 33.07 -24.74
N ALA A 898 -3.07 32.85 -25.55
CA ALA A 898 -2.91 32.43 -26.93
C ALA A 898 -2.25 33.53 -27.78
N SER A 899 -2.58 34.80 -27.54
CA SER A 899 -2.03 35.95 -28.25
C SER A 899 -0.57 36.25 -27.86
N ASP A 900 -0.24 36.10 -26.57
CA ASP A 900 1.11 36.33 -26.05
C ASP A 900 2.10 35.22 -26.49
N GLY A 901 1.61 34.13 -27.08
CA GLY A 901 2.41 32.98 -27.52
C GLY A 901 3.05 32.18 -26.36
N GLU A 902 2.67 32.49 -25.11
CA GLU A 902 3.27 31.92 -23.91
C GLU A 902 2.93 30.42 -23.74
N VAL A 903 1.77 29.97 -24.22
CA VAL A 903 1.24 28.63 -23.94
C VAL A 903 0.46 28.05 -25.11
N ASP A 904 0.76 26.81 -25.49
CA ASP A 904 -0.09 26.01 -26.37
C ASP A 904 -1.42 25.69 -25.67
N THR A 905 -2.53 26.14 -26.25
CA THR A 905 -3.89 25.90 -25.72
C THR A 905 -4.24 24.41 -25.56
N ASN A 906 -3.55 23.51 -26.27
CA ASN A 906 -3.70 22.06 -26.06
C ASN A 906 -3.22 21.59 -24.68
N ASN A 907 -2.40 22.39 -24.00
CA ASN A 907 -1.83 22.13 -22.68
C ASN A 907 -2.57 22.85 -21.54
N ILE A 908 -3.77 23.35 -21.80
CA ILE A 908 -4.68 23.96 -20.83
C ILE A 908 -5.90 23.06 -20.65
N TYR A 909 -6.25 22.75 -19.40
CA TYR A 909 -7.54 22.11 -19.07
C TYR A 909 -8.47 23.07 -18.33
N VAL A 910 -9.76 22.95 -18.64
CA VAL A 910 -10.86 23.63 -17.95
C VAL A 910 -11.72 22.57 -17.28
N ILE A 911 -11.74 22.60 -15.96
CA ILE A 911 -12.38 21.61 -15.10
C ILE A 911 -13.51 22.30 -14.35
N SER A 912 -14.65 21.64 -14.21
CA SER A 912 -15.74 22.11 -13.34
C SER A 912 -16.40 20.94 -12.59
N PRO A 913 -16.86 21.14 -11.34
CA PRO A 913 -17.63 20.13 -10.62
C PRO A 913 -18.98 19.78 -11.27
N PHE A 914 -19.56 20.70 -12.07
CA PHE A 914 -20.94 20.58 -12.53
C PHE A 914 -21.05 20.29 -14.03
N LYS A 915 -21.87 19.29 -14.41
CA LYS A 915 -22.11 18.91 -15.81
C LYS A 915 -22.72 20.04 -16.65
N ASN A 916 -23.63 20.83 -16.06
CA ASN A 916 -24.24 21.97 -16.76
C ASN A 916 -23.19 23.05 -17.08
N VAL A 917 -22.35 23.42 -16.10
CA VAL A 917 -21.25 24.37 -16.28
C VAL A 917 -20.29 23.91 -17.37
N VAL A 918 -19.92 22.63 -17.40
CA VAL A 918 -19.09 22.06 -18.49
C VAL A 918 -19.75 22.21 -19.85
N THR A 919 -21.05 21.91 -19.95
CA THR A 919 -21.80 22.00 -21.22
C THR A 919 -21.84 23.44 -21.74
N GLN A 920 -22.10 24.40 -20.85
CA GLN A 920 -22.14 25.82 -21.20
C GLN A 920 -20.74 26.36 -21.53
N LEU A 921 -19.69 26.00 -20.76
CA LEU A 921 -18.30 26.37 -21.06
C LEU A 921 -17.83 25.83 -22.41
N LYS A 922 -18.24 24.62 -22.79
CA LYS A 922 -17.96 24.04 -24.12
C LYS A 922 -18.49 24.94 -25.24
N GLN A 923 -19.76 25.33 -25.15
CA GLN A 923 -20.39 26.24 -26.11
C GLN A 923 -19.68 27.61 -26.12
N TYR A 924 -19.37 28.16 -24.94
CA TYR A 924 -18.76 29.48 -24.81
C TYR A 924 -17.35 29.54 -25.40
N LEU A 925 -16.51 28.55 -25.07
CA LEU A 925 -15.10 28.50 -25.49
C LEU A 925 -14.93 27.94 -26.91
N GLN A 926 -15.95 27.28 -27.48
CA GLN A 926 -15.96 26.94 -28.91
C GLN A 926 -15.86 28.18 -29.79
N THR A 927 -16.39 29.33 -29.35
CA THR A 927 -16.34 30.60 -30.08
C THR A 927 -14.93 31.13 -30.32
N ILE A 928 -13.94 30.65 -29.54
CA ILE A 928 -12.52 31.00 -29.68
C ILE A 928 -11.67 29.82 -30.18
N GLY A 929 -12.31 28.74 -30.64
CA GLY A 929 -11.62 27.55 -31.14
C GLY A 929 -10.94 26.70 -30.06
N PHE A 930 -11.32 26.83 -28.78
CA PHE A 930 -10.67 26.06 -27.71
C PHE A 930 -10.98 24.55 -27.83
N PRO A 931 -9.99 23.66 -27.61
CA PRO A 931 -10.19 22.22 -27.75
C PRO A 931 -11.27 21.67 -26.81
N GLN A 932 -12.37 21.16 -27.37
CA GLN A 932 -13.52 20.67 -26.59
C GLN A 932 -13.18 19.45 -25.72
N LYS A 933 -12.16 18.67 -26.11
CA LYS A 933 -11.62 17.55 -25.33
C LYS A 933 -10.89 17.98 -24.05
N ASN A 934 -10.54 19.27 -23.95
CA ASN A 934 -9.87 19.89 -22.81
C ASN A 934 -10.85 20.59 -21.85
N ILE A 935 -12.17 20.43 -22.04
CA ILE A 935 -13.21 20.90 -21.13
C ILE A 935 -14.02 19.71 -20.62
N GLY A 936 -14.17 19.59 -19.30
CA GLY A 936 -14.78 18.40 -18.70
C GLY A 936 -15.00 18.49 -17.20
N THR A 937 -15.65 17.46 -16.66
CA THR A 937 -15.77 17.28 -15.20
C THR A 937 -14.49 16.68 -14.65
N VAL A 938 -14.36 16.64 -13.33
CA VAL A 938 -13.20 16.04 -12.66
C VAL A 938 -12.97 14.58 -13.07
N HIS A 939 -14.04 13.79 -13.21
CA HIS A 939 -13.99 12.40 -13.71
C HIS A 939 -13.38 12.28 -15.12
N THR A 940 -13.60 13.28 -15.99
CA THR A 940 -13.16 13.24 -17.40
C THR A 940 -11.64 13.36 -17.57
N PHE A 941 -10.98 14.04 -16.62
CA PHE A 941 -9.54 14.32 -16.66
C PHE A 941 -8.70 13.39 -15.81
N GLN A 942 -9.33 12.42 -15.17
CA GLN A 942 -8.61 11.48 -14.36
C GLN A 942 -7.58 10.69 -15.20
N GLY A 943 -6.39 10.49 -14.63
CA GLY A 943 -5.23 9.95 -15.36
C GLY A 943 -4.57 10.90 -16.38
N LYS A 944 -5.17 12.04 -16.71
CA LYS A 944 -4.61 13.05 -17.63
C LYS A 944 -3.88 14.16 -16.87
N GLU A 945 -3.12 14.97 -17.57
CA GLU A 945 -2.34 16.07 -17.00
C GLU A 945 -2.12 17.19 -18.03
N ALA A 946 -2.04 18.43 -17.55
CA ALA A 946 -1.87 19.62 -18.38
C ALA A 946 -0.85 20.57 -17.73
N ALA A 947 -0.24 21.45 -18.52
CA ALA A 947 0.63 22.49 -17.98
C ALA A 947 -0.15 23.43 -17.05
N ILE A 948 -1.36 23.81 -17.47
CA ILE A 948 -2.23 24.76 -16.79
C ILE A 948 -3.62 24.17 -16.59
N VAL A 949 -4.20 24.37 -15.41
CA VAL A 949 -5.60 23.99 -15.13
C VAL A 949 -6.36 25.17 -14.55
N TYR A 950 -7.55 25.41 -15.10
CA TYR A 950 -8.57 26.30 -14.55
C TYR A 950 -9.70 25.48 -13.96
N LEU A 951 -9.90 25.56 -12.64
CA LEU A 951 -11.05 25.00 -11.95
C LEU A 951 -12.15 26.06 -11.85
N VAL A 952 -13.20 25.95 -12.67
CA VAL A 952 -14.36 26.84 -12.66
C VAL A 952 -15.40 26.26 -11.72
N LEU A 953 -15.52 26.83 -10.53
CA LEU A 953 -16.39 26.33 -9.48
C LEU A 953 -17.87 26.56 -9.79
N GLY A 954 -18.22 27.70 -10.41
CA GLY A 954 -19.63 28.08 -10.59
C GLY A 954 -20.34 28.34 -9.24
N ALA A 955 -21.66 28.21 -9.26
CA ALA A 955 -22.61 28.50 -8.19
C ALA A 955 -22.62 29.97 -7.70
N SER A 956 -23.77 30.40 -7.18
CA SER A 956 -23.94 31.68 -6.48
C SER A 956 -24.47 31.46 -5.06
N PHE A 957 -24.68 32.54 -4.30
CA PHE A 957 -25.28 32.47 -2.95
C PHE A 957 -26.68 31.82 -2.94
N GLU A 958 -27.40 31.85 -4.06
CA GLU A 958 -28.70 31.19 -4.21
C GLU A 958 -28.59 29.64 -4.23
N GLU A 959 -27.40 29.11 -4.52
CA GLU A 959 -27.12 27.68 -4.67
C GLU A 959 -26.05 27.20 -3.68
N SER A 960 -26.08 27.74 -2.45
CA SER A 960 -25.10 27.45 -1.40
C SER A 960 -24.93 25.96 -1.10
N GLY A 961 -25.99 25.15 -1.23
CA GLY A 961 -25.92 23.69 -1.09
C GLY A 961 -25.04 23.02 -2.17
N ALA A 962 -25.15 23.45 -3.44
CA ALA A 962 -24.31 22.94 -4.52
C ALA A 962 -22.85 23.38 -4.34
N ALA A 963 -22.63 24.63 -3.91
CA ALA A 963 -21.30 25.14 -3.59
C ALA A 963 -20.67 24.35 -2.42
N SER A 964 -21.45 24.06 -1.36
CA SER A 964 -21.03 23.24 -0.22
C SER A 964 -20.63 21.83 -0.66
N TRP A 965 -21.46 21.17 -1.48
CA TRP A 965 -21.15 19.85 -2.02
C TRP A 965 -19.81 19.83 -2.77
N ALA A 966 -19.55 20.82 -3.64
CA ALA A 966 -18.34 20.87 -4.46
C ALA A 966 -17.03 20.97 -3.66
N VAL A 967 -17.11 21.42 -2.39
CA VAL A 967 -15.96 21.55 -1.49
C VAL A 967 -16.13 20.78 -0.17
N SER A 968 -17.08 19.85 -0.12
CA SER A 968 -17.40 19.06 1.07
C SER A 968 -16.29 18.03 1.38
N THR A 969 -15.76 17.39 0.34
CA THR A 969 -14.67 16.42 0.42
C THR A 969 -13.44 16.92 -0.35
N PRO A 970 -12.23 16.51 0.05
CA PRO A 970 -11.01 16.97 -0.61
C PRO A 970 -10.84 16.40 -2.03
N ASN A 971 -11.52 15.32 -2.38
CA ASN A 971 -11.29 14.51 -3.58
C ASN A 971 -11.36 15.36 -4.87
N LEU A 972 -12.34 16.26 -4.98
CA LEU A 972 -12.55 17.10 -6.16
C LEU A 972 -11.43 18.12 -6.34
N MET A 973 -11.11 18.86 -5.27
CA MET A 973 -10.03 19.86 -5.25
C MET A 973 -8.66 19.19 -5.46
N ASN A 974 -8.41 18.06 -4.79
CA ASN A 974 -7.19 17.26 -4.90
C ASN A 974 -6.96 16.84 -6.35
N VAL A 975 -7.98 16.29 -7.02
CA VAL A 975 -7.84 15.85 -8.41
C VAL A 975 -7.63 17.05 -9.32
N ALA A 976 -8.38 18.14 -9.17
CA ALA A 976 -8.22 19.34 -9.99
C ALA A 976 -6.81 19.94 -9.87
N ALA A 977 -6.30 20.12 -8.64
CA ALA A 977 -4.96 20.66 -8.39
C ALA A 977 -3.87 19.75 -8.96
N THR A 978 -4.00 18.42 -8.79
CA THR A 978 -2.98 17.44 -9.24
C THR A 978 -2.99 17.19 -10.75
N ARG A 979 -3.98 17.73 -11.50
CA ARG A 979 -3.94 17.76 -12.98
C ARG A 979 -3.03 18.84 -13.54
N ALA A 980 -2.78 19.91 -12.79
CA ALA A 980 -1.88 20.98 -13.18
C ALA A 980 -0.42 20.60 -12.89
N LYS A 981 0.44 20.67 -13.90
CA LYS A 981 1.89 20.51 -13.70
C LYS A 981 2.56 21.79 -13.22
N LYS A 982 2.17 22.94 -13.77
CA LYS A 982 2.88 24.22 -13.58
C LYS A 982 2.01 25.33 -12.99
N GLU A 983 0.77 25.46 -13.45
CA GLU A 983 -0.11 26.54 -13.00
C GLU A 983 -1.53 26.04 -12.69
N PHE A 984 -2.09 26.48 -11.57
CA PHE A 984 -3.44 26.12 -11.13
C PHE A 984 -4.26 27.33 -10.66
N TYR A 985 -5.38 27.58 -11.31
CA TYR A 985 -6.25 28.71 -11.01
C TYR A 985 -7.64 28.23 -10.63
N ILE A 986 -8.16 28.74 -9.52
CA ILE A 986 -9.54 28.51 -9.09
C ILE A 986 -10.34 29.75 -9.45
N VAL A 987 -11.42 29.59 -10.23
CA VAL A 987 -12.31 30.67 -10.65
C VAL A 987 -13.65 30.50 -9.94
N GLY A 988 -14.01 31.45 -9.08
CA GLY A 988 -15.24 31.38 -8.30
C GLY A 988 -15.39 32.54 -7.31
N ASP A 989 -16.60 32.71 -6.76
CA ASP A 989 -16.89 33.73 -5.75
C ASP A 989 -16.18 33.41 -4.42
N LYS A 990 -15.08 34.11 -4.15
CA LYS A 990 -14.22 33.83 -2.99
C LYS A 990 -14.98 34.06 -1.68
N LYS A 991 -15.96 34.98 -1.63
CA LYS A 991 -16.76 35.26 -0.43
C LYS A 991 -17.74 34.13 -0.15
N LEU A 992 -18.42 33.62 -1.18
CA LEU A 992 -19.30 32.46 -1.07
C LEU A 992 -18.55 31.27 -0.50
N TYR A 993 -17.46 30.84 -1.14
CA TYR A 993 -16.73 29.64 -0.72
C TYR A 993 -16.04 29.79 0.65
N LYS A 994 -15.58 31.01 1.02
CA LYS A 994 -15.10 31.28 2.39
C LYS A 994 -16.22 31.15 3.43
N SER A 995 -17.45 31.58 3.12
CA SER A 995 -18.58 31.55 4.06
C SER A 995 -19.03 30.13 4.44
N LEU A 996 -18.70 29.13 3.62
CA LEU A 996 -19.05 27.72 3.84
C LEU A 996 -18.22 27.06 4.96
N ASN A 997 -17.15 27.69 5.45
CA ASN A 997 -16.24 27.15 6.47
C ASN A 997 -15.70 25.74 6.15
N SER A 998 -15.55 25.40 4.87
CA SER A 998 -14.95 24.13 4.43
C SER A 998 -13.45 24.12 4.74
N GLU A 999 -12.98 23.06 5.40
CA GLU A 999 -11.55 22.84 5.66
C GLU A 999 -10.73 22.79 4.36
N VAL A 1000 -11.31 22.24 3.28
CA VAL A 1000 -10.69 22.18 1.95
C VAL A 1000 -10.41 23.59 1.42
N VAL A 1001 -11.39 24.49 1.51
CA VAL A 1001 -11.26 25.88 1.06
C VAL A 1001 -10.27 26.64 1.94
N ILE A 1002 -10.36 26.50 3.26
CA ILE A 1002 -9.48 27.17 4.22
C ILE A 1002 -8.02 26.78 3.97
N LYS A 1003 -7.71 25.48 3.89
CA LYS A 1003 -6.34 24.99 3.63
C LYS A 1003 -5.85 25.43 2.26
N THR A 1004 -6.67 25.28 1.22
CA THR A 1004 -6.30 25.67 -0.15
C THR A 1004 -5.97 27.15 -0.24
N LEU A 1005 -6.79 28.01 0.36
CA LEU A 1005 -6.53 29.44 0.43
C LEU A 1005 -5.29 29.76 1.26
N SER A 1006 -5.06 29.07 2.37
CA SER A 1006 -3.85 29.27 3.17
C SER A 1006 -2.57 28.97 2.37
N VAL A 1007 -2.60 27.94 1.51
CA VAL A 1007 -1.47 27.66 0.62
C VAL A 1007 -1.33 28.76 -0.43
N LEU A 1008 -2.41 29.13 -1.12
CA LEU A 1008 -2.41 30.14 -2.18
C LEU A 1008 -2.04 31.55 -1.69
N GLU A 1009 -2.48 31.94 -0.50
CA GLU A 1009 -2.20 33.26 0.11
C GLU A 1009 -0.77 33.30 0.72
N ASN A 1010 -0.20 32.16 1.12
CA ASN A 1010 1.22 32.07 1.50
C ASN A 1010 2.17 32.03 0.28
N THR A 1011 1.63 31.93 -0.95
CA THR A 1011 2.42 31.92 -2.19
C THR A 1011 2.57 33.31 -2.82
N ASP A 1012 2.26 34.40 -2.10
CA ASP A 1012 2.32 35.75 -2.67
C ASP A 1012 3.69 36.09 -3.28
N ILE A 1013 3.58 36.50 -4.55
CA ILE A 1013 4.59 36.73 -5.61
C ILE A 1013 5.59 37.84 -5.28
#